data_AF-A0A6J8EV50-F1
#
_entry.id   AF-A0A6J8EV50-F1
#
_cell.length_a   1.000
_cell.length_b   1.000
_cell.length_c   1.000
_cell.angle_alpha   90.00
_cell.angle_beta   90.00
_cell.angle_gamma   90.00
#
_symmetry.space_group_name_H-M   'P 1'
#
loop_
_entity.id
_entity.type
_entity.pdbx_description
1 polymer ?
#
loop_
_entity_poly.entity_id
_entity_poly.type
_entity_poly.pdbx_seq_one_letter_code
_entity_poly.pdbx_strand_id
1 'polypeptide(L)'
;MEIFLGLLLLTFNGYHIVVGSEDFYYDTFPNDFLWGVATSSYQIEGAWNEGGIFIIYIALIKINVLEKNLEVDFYRFSIAWTRIIPDPIAYRTDKNKSLNQPGIDYYNNIINELIKYNIKPLVTLYHWDLPQSLQEHIGGWNSSVIVDYYNDYADAAFKTFGDRVKYWITFNEPWVICWMGHGSAEYAPGIKEPSVTPYRCGHHIIKSHAKAYDTYKQRYKTTQKGIVGITMNSDTMHPKNESNQEHIDAAERGQQFMLGWFAHPIYKDGDYPKVMKDNIGDRLPKFTPQEIALNKGSFDFFGLNHYTTVLAEPTKKEFGFPGDVLVQLTRDPSWTGSGSYWLKVVPWGFRDMLNWIKKEYNNPKVIITENGITDNNGTTNDPHRIYYYRQYINQLLKAVKQDECNVIGYTAWCLLDTFEWNRGFHEKFGLHSTDFSDPTRPRTPKLSAAAYTEIVNRNGFPPVGIITTASSGSSDAQNFIMILLILHNTSEMGNQMRKKLSKEDCQFLEEHTDFKKPHIMDFYKDFMKINPDGNMNLDDFKDFLYGFYKDKSTNLAEHYFRAADKNKSGKINFKEFLMFLNHECTSNPEERLNWMFDLFDIDGNGTIERPEMIDIYKIALDVNEKKSPGDPTPDDIAEKMFECCDKNKDDKLTKEEFITTFMEDPVLFAIFCRNTDEAEDK
;
A
#
# COMPACT_ATOMS: atom_id res chain seq x y z
N MET A 1 18.07 -15.15 28.05
CA MET A 1 16.89 -14.27 28.15
C MET A 1 16.55 -13.66 26.80
N GLU A 2 17.43 -12.89 26.13
CA GLU A 2 17.12 -12.29 24.81
C GLU A 2 16.84 -13.29 23.67
N ILE A 3 17.55 -14.42 23.61
CA ILE A 3 17.27 -15.51 22.64
C ILE A 3 15.94 -16.21 22.97
N PHE A 4 15.62 -16.30 24.26
CA PHE A 4 14.36 -16.85 24.77
C PHE A 4 13.17 -15.90 24.51
N LEU A 5 13.41 -14.59 24.58
CA LEU A 5 12.50 -13.50 24.20
C LEU A 5 12.12 -13.54 22.70
N GLY A 6 13.08 -13.86 21.82
CA GLY A 6 12.83 -13.96 20.38
C GLY A 6 12.00 -15.19 19.98
N LEU A 7 12.02 -16.25 20.78
CA LEU A 7 11.39 -17.53 20.47
C LEU A 7 9.97 -17.69 20.99
N LEU A 8 9.64 -17.04 22.11
CA LEU A 8 8.27 -16.91 22.59
C LEU A 8 7.42 -15.99 21.68
N LEU A 9 8.07 -15.07 20.96
CA LEU A 9 7.46 -14.25 19.92
C LEU A 9 7.18 -15.03 18.64
N LEU A 10 7.92 -16.11 18.36
CA LEU A 10 7.76 -16.93 17.14
C LEU A 10 6.54 -17.86 17.19
N THR A 11 6.14 -18.32 18.39
CA THR A 11 4.90 -19.09 18.56
C THR A 11 3.63 -18.24 18.45
N PHE A 12 3.74 -16.92 18.63
CA PHE A 12 2.59 -16.01 18.73
C PHE A 12 2.56 -14.87 17.70
N ASN A 13 3.58 -14.71 16.86
CA ASN A 13 3.57 -13.77 15.73
C ASN A 13 4.26 -14.39 14.51
N GLY A 14 3.47 -14.74 13.49
CA GLY A 14 3.93 -15.08 12.14
C GLY A 14 4.51 -13.88 11.37
N TYR A 15 5.37 -13.08 12.00
CA TYR A 15 6.09 -11.99 11.37
C TYR A 15 7.51 -11.91 11.94
N HIS A 16 8.50 -12.13 11.07
CA HIS A 16 9.84 -11.63 11.28
C HIS A 16 9.77 -10.12 11.57
N ILE A 17 10.21 -9.73 12.77
CA ILE A 17 10.55 -8.36 13.11
C ILE A 17 11.80 -8.00 12.30
N VAL A 18 11.62 -7.29 11.20
CA VAL A 18 12.68 -6.42 10.69
C VAL A 18 12.64 -5.19 11.59
N VAL A 19 13.64 -5.08 12.47
CA VAL A 19 13.89 -3.90 13.29
C VAL A 19 14.00 -2.69 12.35
N GLY A 20 13.00 -1.80 12.39
CA GLY A 20 12.96 -0.60 11.57
C GLY A 20 11.70 0.25 11.75
N SER A 21 11.82 1.27 12.61
CA SER A 21 11.05 2.52 12.72
C SER A 21 9.73 2.54 13.52
N GLU A 22 9.76 3.37 14.59
CA GLU A 22 8.69 4.18 15.20
C GLU A 22 7.26 3.61 15.30
N ASP A 23 6.78 3.46 16.55
CA ASP A 23 5.42 3.07 16.95
C ASP A 23 4.31 3.45 15.95
N PHE A 24 3.46 2.47 15.63
CA PHE A 24 2.33 2.65 14.73
C PHE A 24 1.35 3.68 15.33
N TYR A 25 1.05 4.74 14.59
CA TYR A 25 0.25 5.85 15.11
C TYR A 25 -1.25 5.66 14.86
N TYR A 26 -2.05 5.65 15.93
CA TYR A 26 -3.50 5.48 15.84
C TYR A 26 -4.22 6.84 15.90
N ASP A 27 -4.76 7.29 14.77
CA ASP A 27 -5.61 8.46 14.65
C ASP A 27 -6.38 8.41 13.32
N THR A 28 -7.22 9.40 13.08
CA THR A 28 -7.92 9.63 11.82
C THR A 28 -7.41 10.89 11.12
N PHE A 29 -7.50 10.88 9.80
CA PHE A 29 -7.24 12.04 8.95
C PHE A 29 -8.32 13.12 9.17
N PRO A 30 -8.07 14.38 8.73
CA PRO A 30 -9.11 15.40 8.70
C PRO A 30 -10.39 14.91 7.98
N ASN A 31 -11.55 15.39 8.41
CA ASN A 31 -12.85 14.95 7.85
C ASN A 31 -13.03 15.29 6.36
N ASP A 32 -12.27 16.26 5.85
CA ASP A 32 -12.26 16.67 4.44
C ASP A 32 -11.11 16.05 3.63
N PHE A 33 -10.38 15.10 4.21
CA PHE A 33 -9.35 14.33 3.52
C PHE A 33 -9.97 13.45 2.44
N LEU A 34 -9.36 13.44 1.25
CA LEU A 34 -9.90 12.73 0.10
C LEU A 34 -9.18 11.39 -0.12
N TRP A 35 -9.95 10.32 -0.25
CA TRP A 35 -9.44 9.00 -0.61
C TRP A 35 -9.70 8.68 -2.07
N GLY A 36 -8.73 8.08 -2.75
CA GLY A 36 -8.85 7.81 -4.17
C GLY A 36 -8.01 6.64 -4.66
N VAL A 37 -8.26 6.29 -5.90
CA VAL A 37 -7.50 5.27 -6.63
C VAL A 37 -7.20 5.75 -8.03
N ALA A 38 -6.15 5.24 -8.66
CA ALA A 38 -5.67 5.72 -9.94
C ALA A 38 -5.51 4.65 -11.02
N THR A 39 -5.51 5.10 -12.27
CA THR A 39 -5.11 4.36 -13.49
C THR A 39 -4.58 5.34 -14.54
N SER A 40 -4.05 4.82 -15.65
CA SER A 40 -3.72 5.62 -16.84
C SER A 40 -4.26 5.01 -18.13
N SER A 41 -4.55 5.88 -19.10
CA SER A 41 -5.14 5.59 -20.42
C SER A 41 -4.43 4.43 -21.12
N TYR A 42 -3.14 4.56 -21.40
CA TYR A 42 -2.40 3.54 -22.16
C TYR A 42 -2.32 2.20 -21.43
N GLN A 43 -2.28 2.22 -20.09
CA GLN A 43 -2.14 1.01 -19.28
C GLN A 43 -3.43 0.18 -19.20
N ILE A 44 -4.61 0.81 -19.31
CA ILE A 44 -5.91 0.15 -19.02
C ILE A 44 -7.00 0.26 -20.09
N GLU A 45 -6.85 1.12 -21.11
CA GLU A 45 -7.89 1.30 -22.13
C GLU A 45 -7.83 0.26 -23.24
N GLY A 46 -6.63 -0.04 -23.76
CA GLY A 46 -6.49 -0.81 -25.00
C GLY A 46 -7.13 -0.08 -26.19
N ALA A 47 -7.66 -0.84 -27.16
CA ALA A 47 -8.39 -0.30 -28.31
C ALA A 47 -7.63 0.85 -29.02
N TRP A 48 -6.33 0.64 -29.23
CA TRP A 48 -5.38 1.69 -29.59
C TRP A 48 -5.64 2.31 -30.98
N ASN A 49 -6.29 1.55 -31.87
CA ASN A 49 -6.67 1.97 -33.21
C ASN A 49 -8.20 2.08 -33.40
N GLU A 50 -8.98 1.98 -32.33
CA GLU A 50 -10.44 2.05 -32.40
C GLU A 50 -10.95 3.42 -31.90
N GLY A 51 -11.85 4.01 -32.69
CA GLY A 51 -12.54 5.25 -32.35
C GLY A 51 -13.62 5.05 -31.29
N GLY A 52 -13.30 4.49 -30.11
CA GLY A 52 -14.16 4.55 -28.91
C GLY A 52 -15.32 3.55 -28.78
N ILE A 53 -15.48 2.58 -29.67
CA ILE A 53 -16.69 1.71 -29.72
C ILE A 53 -16.66 0.55 -28.68
N PHE A 54 -15.49 0.05 -28.26
CA PHE A 54 -15.39 -1.16 -27.43
C PHE A 54 -15.55 -0.95 -25.91
N ILE A 55 -15.71 0.28 -25.42
CA ILE A 55 -15.26 0.64 -24.05
C ILE A 55 -16.40 0.89 -23.04
N ILE A 56 -17.65 1.03 -23.47
CA ILE A 56 -18.78 1.33 -22.56
C ILE A 56 -18.98 0.22 -21.51
N TYR A 57 -18.86 -1.05 -21.90
CA TYR A 57 -19.03 -2.19 -21.00
C TYR A 57 -17.90 -2.30 -19.97
N ILE A 58 -16.66 -1.98 -20.36
CA ILE A 58 -15.47 -2.03 -19.49
C ILE A 58 -15.47 -0.87 -18.48
N ALA A 59 -15.92 0.33 -18.88
CA ALA A 59 -16.04 1.47 -17.99
C ALA A 59 -17.09 1.26 -16.88
N LEU A 60 -18.25 0.68 -17.21
CA LEU A 60 -19.30 0.36 -16.22
C LEU A 60 -18.86 -0.72 -15.22
N ILE A 61 -18.11 -1.73 -15.68
CA ILE A 61 -17.50 -2.75 -14.80
C ILE A 61 -16.48 -2.09 -13.84
N LYS A 62 -15.65 -1.17 -14.35
CA LYS A 62 -14.67 -0.43 -13.54
C LYS A 62 -15.31 0.47 -12.48
N ILE A 63 -16.45 1.09 -12.77
CA ILE A 63 -17.12 2.01 -11.82
C ILE A 63 -17.91 1.24 -10.75
N ASN A 64 -18.51 0.09 -11.09
CA ASN A 64 -19.10 -0.79 -10.07
C ASN A 64 -18.06 -1.30 -9.06
N VAL A 65 -16.80 -1.50 -9.49
CA VAL A 65 -15.69 -1.84 -8.58
C VAL A 65 -15.38 -0.68 -7.64
N LEU A 66 -15.42 0.57 -8.13
CA LEU A 66 -15.16 1.75 -7.29
C LEU A 66 -16.25 1.96 -6.23
N GLU A 67 -17.53 1.85 -6.62
CA GLU A 67 -18.66 2.07 -5.70
C GLU A 67 -18.83 0.92 -4.69
N LYS A 68 -18.78 -0.33 -5.14
CA LYS A 68 -19.19 -1.48 -4.30
C LYS A 68 -18.06 -2.12 -3.52
N ASN A 69 -16.80 -1.89 -3.93
CA ASN A 69 -15.65 -2.58 -3.34
C ASN A 69 -14.61 -1.65 -2.74
N LEU A 70 -14.64 -0.32 -2.95
CA LEU A 70 -13.58 0.59 -2.49
C LEU A 70 -14.08 1.86 -1.78
N GLU A 71 -15.30 2.32 -2.04
CA GLU A 71 -15.95 3.48 -1.38
C GLU A 71 -15.11 4.78 -1.38
N VAL A 72 -14.34 5.01 -2.45
CA VAL A 72 -13.44 6.16 -2.60
C VAL A 72 -14.15 7.48 -2.97
N ASP A 73 -13.59 8.61 -2.54
CA ASP A 73 -14.08 9.96 -2.84
C ASP A 73 -13.80 10.42 -4.28
N PHE A 74 -12.70 9.95 -4.87
CA PHE A 74 -12.27 10.35 -6.19
C PHE A 74 -11.57 9.23 -6.96
N TYR A 75 -11.62 9.35 -8.29
CA TYR A 75 -10.91 8.47 -9.19
C TYR A 75 -9.99 9.29 -10.09
N ARG A 76 -8.70 8.97 -10.05
CA ARG A 76 -7.69 9.56 -10.93
C ARG A 76 -7.53 8.73 -12.19
N PHE A 77 -7.74 9.34 -13.34
CA PHE A 77 -7.50 8.71 -14.65
C PHE A 77 -6.89 9.71 -15.62
N SER A 78 -6.28 9.23 -16.70
CA SER A 78 -5.79 10.10 -17.78
C SER A 78 -6.65 10.04 -19.02
N ILE A 79 -6.65 11.15 -19.75
CA ILE A 79 -7.24 11.23 -21.10
C ILE A 79 -6.12 10.96 -22.10
N ALA A 80 -6.33 10.02 -23.01
CA ALA A 80 -5.43 9.79 -24.14
C ALA A 80 -5.52 10.96 -25.13
N TRP A 81 -4.43 11.72 -25.27
CA TRP A 81 -4.37 12.84 -26.21
C TRP A 81 -4.76 12.40 -27.62
N THR A 82 -4.18 11.30 -28.11
CA THR A 82 -4.49 10.72 -29.43
C THR A 82 -5.95 10.32 -29.59
N ARG A 83 -6.67 10.02 -28.51
CA ARG A 83 -8.08 9.61 -28.57
C ARG A 83 -9.02 10.81 -28.66
N ILE A 84 -8.64 11.98 -28.16
CA ILE A 84 -9.42 13.22 -28.33
C ILE A 84 -9.04 13.93 -29.63
N ILE A 85 -7.74 14.01 -29.91
CA ILE A 85 -7.15 14.72 -31.05
C ILE A 85 -6.20 13.75 -31.78
N PRO A 86 -6.69 12.92 -32.71
CA PRO A 86 -5.85 11.96 -33.44
C PRO A 86 -4.79 12.62 -34.31
N ASP A 87 -5.08 13.82 -34.84
CA ASP A 87 -4.15 14.61 -35.64
C ASP A 87 -4.02 16.03 -35.06
N PRO A 88 -3.09 16.24 -34.12
CA PRO A 88 -2.83 17.55 -33.53
C PRO A 88 -2.26 18.57 -34.53
N ILE A 89 -1.58 18.12 -35.59
CA ILE A 89 -1.04 18.99 -36.65
C ILE A 89 -2.20 19.64 -37.40
N ALA A 90 -3.16 18.83 -37.87
CA ALA A 90 -4.36 19.33 -38.52
C ALA A 90 -5.20 20.20 -37.58
N TYR A 91 -5.40 19.77 -36.32
CA TYR A 91 -6.19 20.50 -35.33
C TYR A 91 -5.63 21.90 -35.02
N ARG A 92 -4.30 22.06 -35.04
CA ARG A 92 -3.69 23.39 -34.83
C ARG A 92 -3.97 24.35 -35.98
N THR A 93 -4.01 23.85 -37.22
CA THR A 93 -4.28 24.68 -38.40
C THR A 93 -5.76 25.04 -38.57
N ASP A 94 -6.66 24.13 -38.19
CA ASP A 94 -8.11 24.33 -38.26
C ASP A 94 -8.78 23.63 -37.08
N LYS A 95 -9.31 24.44 -36.15
CA LYS A 95 -9.96 23.96 -34.92
C LYS A 95 -11.28 23.22 -35.19
N ASN A 96 -11.81 23.29 -36.42
CA ASN A 96 -12.98 22.52 -36.83
C ASN A 96 -12.62 21.10 -37.32
N LYS A 97 -11.32 20.76 -37.44
CA LYS A 97 -10.85 19.42 -37.79
C LYS A 97 -10.58 18.55 -36.56
N SER A 98 -10.50 17.24 -36.78
CA SER A 98 -9.85 16.21 -35.94
C SER A 98 -10.19 16.15 -34.44
N LEU A 99 -11.36 16.63 -33.99
CA LEU A 99 -11.92 16.14 -32.73
C LEU A 99 -12.56 14.78 -32.98
N ASN A 100 -12.12 13.78 -32.23
CA ASN A 100 -12.69 12.44 -32.30
C ASN A 100 -13.89 12.33 -31.35
N GLN A 101 -15.09 12.61 -31.85
CA GLN A 101 -16.32 12.63 -31.05
C GLN A 101 -16.55 11.32 -30.28
N PRO A 102 -16.38 10.12 -30.86
CA PRO A 102 -16.46 8.89 -30.07
C PRO A 102 -15.47 8.78 -28.90
N GLY A 103 -14.26 9.33 -29.04
CA GLY A 103 -13.29 9.42 -27.96
C GLY A 103 -13.75 10.38 -26.86
N ILE A 104 -14.33 11.52 -27.25
CA ILE A 104 -14.96 12.47 -26.33
C ILE A 104 -16.14 11.84 -25.58
N ASP A 105 -17.01 11.12 -26.29
CA ASP A 105 -18.17 10.44 -25.72
C ASP A 105 -17.76 9.37 -24.71
N TYR A 106 -16.66 8.65 -24.98
CA TYR A 106 -16.09 7.70 -24.03
C TYR A 106 -15.71 8.35 -22.68
N TYR A 107 -14.96 9.44 -22.68
CA TYR A 107 -14.60 10.13 -21.43
C TYR A 107 -15.79 10.84 -20.79
N ASN A 108 -16.73 11.37 -21.58
CA ASN A 108 -17.99 11.90 -21.06
C ASN A 108 -18.76 10.82 -20.29
N ASN A 109 -18.84 9.60 -20.81
CA ASN A 109 -19.53 8.49 -20.15
C ASN A 109 -18.85 8.12 -18.82
N ILE A 110 -17.51 8.04 -18.79
CA ILE A 110 -16.78 7.81 -17.53
C ILE A 110 -17.08 8.92 -16.53
N ILE A 111 -16.92 10.17 -16.92
CA ILE A 111 -17.12 11.33 -16.04
C ILE A 111 -18.55 11.38 -15.51
N ASN A 112 -19.54 11.14 -16.38
CA ASN A 112 -20.95 11.13 -15.99
C ASN A 112 -21.27 10.01 -15.00
N GLU A 113 -20.74 8.81 -15.22
CA GLU A 113 -20.95 7.69 -14.30
C GLU A 113 -20.23 7.92 -12.96
N LEU A 114 -19.01 8.47 -12.94
CA LEU A 114 -18.35 8.83 -11.68
C LEU A 114 -19.20 9.82 -10.86
N ILE A 115 -19.71 10.87 -11.51
CA ILE A 115 -20.55 11.89 -10.86
C ILE A 115 -21.85 11.30 -10.33
N LYS A 116 -22.47 10.38 -11.08
CA LYS A 116 -23.68 9.68 -10.66
C LYS A 116 -23.47 8.91 -9.35
N TYR A 117 -22.26 8.42 -9.09
CA TYR A 117 -21.87 7.74 -7.84
C TYR A 117 -21.15 8.65 -6.84
N ASN A 118 -21.21 9.97 -7.01
CA ASN A 118 -20.55 10.96 -6.16
C ASN A 118 -19.01 10.84 -6.09
N ILE A 119 -18.40 10.16 -7.06
CA ILE A 119 -16.95 10.03 -7.17
C ILE A 119 -16.42 11.22 -7.98
N LYS A 120 -15.49 11.98 -7.41
CA LYS A 120 -14.91 13.16 -8.06
C LYS A 120 -13.91 12.71 -9.13
N PRO A 121 -14.01 13.21 -10.39
CA PRO A 121 -12.99 12.93 -11.40
C PRO A 121 -11.75 13.80 -11.16
N LEU A 122 -10.60 13.15 -11.00
CA LEU A 122 -9.29 13.78 -11.00
C LEU A 122 -8.58 13.42 -12.33
N VAL A 123 -8.52 14.37 -13.25
CA VAL A 123 -8.12 14.08 -14.63
C VAL A 123 -6.68 14.50 -14.90
N THR A 124 -5.87 13.54 -15.36
CA THR A 124 -4.53 13.79 -15.90
C THR A 124 -4.59 13.99 -17.42
N LEU A 125 -4.09 15.13 -17.92
CA LEU A 125 -4.11 15.43 -19.34
C LEU A 125 -3.05 14.65 -20.13
N TYR A 126 -1.85 14.49 -19.58
CA TYR A 126 -0.76 13.78 -20.24
C TYR A 126 -0.11 12.74 -19.34
N HIS A 127 -0.18 11.48 -19.77
CA HIS A 127 0.40 10.34 -19.06
C HIS A 127 1.22 9.49 -20.04
N TRP A 128 2.28 10.11 -20.58
CA TRP A 128 3.31 9.51 -21.43
C TRP A 128 2.83 9.05 -22.82
N ASP A 129 1.66 9.54 -23.24
CA ASP A 129 0.93 9.12 -24.43
C ASP A 129 0.96 10.17 -25.56
N LEU A 130 2.17 10.66 -25.87
CA LEU A 130 2.38 11.63 -26.94
C LEU A 130 1.87 11.11 -28.30
N PRO A 131 1.07 11.89 -29.04
CA PRO A 131 0.73 11.57 -30.41
C PRO A 131 1.96 11.37 -31.30
N GLN A 132 2.03 10.22 -31.96
CA GLN A 132 3.16 9.83 -32.81
C GLN A 132 3.45 10.87 -33.90
N SER A 133 2.42 11.50 -34.47
CA SER A 133 2.54 12.58 -35.46
C SER A 133 3.33 13.78 -34.94
N LEU A 134 3.22 14.12 -33.65
CA LEU A 134 4.03 15.18 -33.04
C LEU A 134 5.49 14.74 -32.89
N GLN A 135 5.74 13.48 -32.53
CA GLN A 135 7.11 12.96 -32.47
C GLN A 135 7.78 13.00 -33.85
N GLU A 136 7.07 12.58 -34.90
CA GLU A 136 7.61 12.48 -36.26
C GLU A 136 7.75 13.83 -36.97
N HIS A 137 6.78 14.73 -36.85
CA HIS A 137 6.76 15.97 -37.64
C HIS A 137 7.43 17.15 -36.96
N ILE A 138 7.43 17.20 -35.62
CA ILE A 138 8.02 18.32 -34.88
C ILE A 138 9.15 17.90 -33.94
N GLY A 139 9.36 16.61 -33.71
CA GLY A 139 10.39 16.09 -32.79
C GLY A 139 9.92 15.95 -31.33
N GLY A 140 8.60 15.97 -31.10
CA GLY A 140 7.99 15.78 -29.78
C GLY A 140 8.46 16.80 -28.73
N TRP A 141 8.75 16.33 -27.52
CA TRP A 141 9.14 17.19 -26.38
C TRP A 141 10.49 17.90 -26.57
N ASN A 142 11.29 17.53 -27.56
CA ASN A 142 12.52 18.25 -27.87
C ASN A 142 12.27 19.56 -28.66
N SER A 143 11.02 19.82 -29.05
CA SER A 143 10.63 20.94 -29.91
C SER A 143 9.93 22.05 -29.14
N SER A 144 10.35 23.30 -29.31
CA SER A 144 9.74 24.42 -28.57
C SER A 144 8.28 24.70 -28.96
N VAL A 145 7.89 24.33 -30.18
CA VAL A 145 6.50 24.49 -30.67
C VAL A 145 5.53 23.50 -30.02
N ILE A 146 6.00 22.46 -29.31
CA ILE A 146 5.11 21.50 -28.63
C ILE A 146 4.29 22.15 -27.51
N VAL A 147 4.82 23.20 -26.87
CA VAL A 147 4.14 24.00 -25.84
C VAL A 147 2.76 24.44 -26.30
N ASP A 148 2.71 24.76 -27.58
CA ASP A 148 1.60 25.32 -28.27
C ASP A 148 0.57 24.25 -28.66
N TYR A 149 1.03 23.10 -29.17
CA TYR A 149 0.19 21.92 -29.44
C TYR A 149 -0.42 21.35 -28.16
N TYR A 150 0.36 21.27 -27.09
CA TYR A 150 -0.12 20.81 -25.80
C TYR A 150 -1.20 21.75 -25.25
N ASN A 151 -0.99 23.07 -25.34
CA ASN A 151 -1.99 24.04 -24.89
C ASN A 151 -3.30 23.95 -25.69
N ASP A 152 -3.23 23.69 -27.00
CA ASP A 152 -4.42 23.46 -27.83
C ASP A 152 -5.23 22.25 -27.36
N TYR A 153 -4.53 21.18 -26.97
CA TYR A 153 -5.14 19.99 -26.40
C TYR A 153 -5.74 20.23 -25.02
N ALA A 154 -5.00 20.89 -24.13
CA ALA A 154 -5.48 21.24 -22.79
C ALA A 154 -6.73 22.14 -22.87
N ASP A 155 -6.72 23.15 -23.75
CA ASP A 155 -7.87 24.04 -23.99
C ASP A 155 -9.09 23.25 -24.49
N ALA A 156 -8.90 22.29 -25.40
CA ALA A 156 -9.97 21.40 -25.86
C ALA A 156 -10.54 20.55 -24.72
N ALA A 157 -9.69 19.96 -23.88
CA ALA A 157 -10.11 19.14 -22.75
C ALA A 157 -10.84 19.97 -21.68
N PHE A 158 -10.32 21.14 -21.31
CA PHE A 158 -10.98 22.05 -20.35
C PHE A 158 -12.34 22.50 -20.85
N LYS A 159 -12.45 22.87 -22.13
CA LYS A 159 -13.71 23.26 -22.75
C LYS A 159 -14.74 22.12 -22.74
N THR A 160 -14.29 20.89 -23.01
CA THR A 160 -15.18 19.74 -23.22
C THR A 160 -15.65 19.11 -21.91
N PHE A 161 -14.77 19.04 -20.89
CA PHE A 161 -15.03 18.25 -19.68
C PHE A 161 -15.05 19.09 -18.39
N GLY A 162 -14.56 20.33 -18.42
CA GLY A 162 -14.35 21.15 -17.21
C GLY A 162 -15.63 21.68 -16.55
N ASP A 163 -16.78 21.53 -17.21
CA ASP A 163 -18.09 21.74 -16.57
C ASP A 163 -18.28 20.77 -15.39
N ARG A 164 -17.73 19.55 -15.51
CA ARG A 164 -17.83 18.44 -14.55
C ARG A 164 -16.53 18.12 -13.81
N VAL A 165 -15.38 18.27 -14.47
CA VAL A 165 -14.06 17.99 -13.89
C VAL A 165 -13.53 19.18 -13.10
N LYS A 166 -13.23 18.97 -11.82
CA LYS A 166 -12.76 20.02 -10.88
C LYS A 166 -11.32 19.86 -10.41
N TYR A 167 -10.68 18.74 -10.71
CA TYR A 167 -9.28 18.50 -10.37
C TYR A 167 -8.52 18.09 -11.63
N TRP A 168 -7.52 18.88 -12.00
CA TRP A 168 -6.73 18.68 -13.21
C TRP A 168 -5.26 18.51 -12.87
N ILE A 169 -4.64 17.50 -13.47
CA ILE A 169 -3.19 17.33 -13.54
C ILE A 169 -2.77 17.56 -14.99
N THR A 170 -1.81 18.46 -15.24
CA THR A 170 -1.30 18.68 -16.60
C THR A 170 -0.42 17.53 -17.08
N PHE A 171 0.54 17.10 -16.25
CA PHE A 171 1.54 16.09 -16.57
C PHE A 171 1.69 15.11 -15.43
N ASN A 172 1.83 13.83 -15.76
CA ASN A 172 2.35 12.80 -14.86
C ASN A 172 3.86 12.62 -15.06
N GLU A 173 4.62 12.70 -13.96
CA GLU A 173 6.04 12.34 -13.89
C GLU A 173 6.94 12.92 -15.00
N PRO A 174 7.09 14.26 -15.08
CA PRO A 174 8.00 14.92 -16.02
C PRO A 174 9.42 14.37 -16.03
N TRP A 175 9.93 13.94 -14.87
CA TRP A 175 11.26 13.36 -14.75
C TRP A 175 11.38 12.07 -15.58
N VAL A 176 10.39 11.18 -15.51
CA VAL A 176 10.39 9.94 -16.29
C VAL A 176 10.32 10.24 -17.79
N ILE A 177 9.43 11.16 -18.19
CA ILE A 177 9.31 11.57 -19.60
C ILE A 177 10.67 12.04 -20.14
N CYS A 178 11.36 12.90 -19.40
CA CYS A 178 12.56 13.55 -19.91
C CYS A 178 13.84 12.75 -19.69
N TRP A 179 14.05 12.16 -18.51
CA TRP A 179 15.24 11.36 -18.29
C TRP A 179 15.14 9.99 -18.97
N MET A 180 14.05 9.26 -18.73
CA MET A 180 13.94 7.88 -19.22
C MET A 180 13.48 7.79 -20.68
N GLY A 181 12.73 8.79 -21.17
CA GLY A 181 12.35 8.91 -22.58
C GLY A 181 13.41 9.53 -23.49
N HIS A 182 14.15 10.55 -23.00
CA HIS A 182 15.10 11.32 -23.81
C HIS A 182 16.58 11.16 -23.42
N GLY A 183 16.91 10.59 -22.25
CA GLY A 183 18.29 10.40 -21.80
C GLY A 183 18.74 8.95 -21.82
N SER A 184 18.10 8.10 -21.00
CA SER A 184 18.48 6.69 -20.84
C SER A 184 17.90 5.76 -21.90
N ALA A 185 16.89 6.22 -22.64
CA ALA A 185 16.12 5.44 -23.63
C ALA A 185 15.39 4.21 -23.06
N GLU A 186 15.05 4.23 -21.78
CA GLU A 186 14.30 3.13 -21.14
C GLU A 186 12.80 3.16 -21.50
N TYR A 187 12.25 4.34 -21.76
CA TYR A 187 10.86 4.53 -22.18
C TYR A 187 10.77 5.24 -23.53
N ALA A 188 9.58 5.23 -24.13
CA ALA A 188 9.31 5.99 -25.35
C ALA A 188 9.63 7.49 -25.14
N PRO A 189 10.21 8.18 -26.14
CA PRO A 189 10.47 7.72 -27.51
C PRO A 189 11.77 6.91 -27.70
N GLY A 190 12.47 6.52 -26.64
CA GLY A 190 13.68 5.69 -26.71
C GLY A 190 14.91 6.46 -27.22
N ILE A 191 14.99 7.77 -26.93
CA ILE A 191 16.13 8.59 -27.33
C ILE A 191 17.24 8.45 -26.28
N LYS A 192 18.43 8.06 -26.74
CA LYS A 192 19.63 7.85 -25.91
C LYS A 192 20.61 9.00 -26.08
N GLU A 193 20.26 10.18 -25.56
CA GLU A 193 21.10 11.37 -25.62
C GLU A 193 21.10 12.04 -24.23
N PRO A 194 21.96 11.61 -23.29
CA PRO A 194 21.88 12.03 -21.90
C PRO A 194 22.38 13.46 -21.64
N SER A 195 22.94 14.16 -22.63
CA SER A 195 23.64 15.44 -22.40
C SER A 195 22.74 16.66 -22.45
N VAL A 196 21.84 16.75 -23.42
CA VAL A 196 21.08 17.98 -23.72
C VAL A 196 19.59 17.72 -23.81
N THR A 197 19.17 16.61 -24.43
CA THR A 197 17.76 16.38 -24.73
C THR A 197 16.85 16.22 -23.50
N PRO A 198 17.27 15.63 -22.35
CA PRO A 198 16.46 15.63 -21.13
C PRO A 198 16.15 17.04 -20.63
N TYR A 199 17.13 17.94 -20.64
CA TYR A 199 16.96 19.32 -20.20
C TYR A 199 16.07 20.13 -21.13
N ARG A 200 16.19 19.95 -22.44
CA ARG A 200 15.28 20.55 -23.42
C ARG A 200 13.85 20.04 -23.27
N CYS A 201 13.66 18.73 -23.09
CA CYS A 201 12.37 18.15 -22.78
C CYS A 201 11.77 18.79 -21.52
N GLY A 202 12.54 18.85 -20.42
CA GLY A 202 12.05 19.37 -19.15
C GLY A 202 11.66 20.84 -19.26
N HIS A 203 12.46 21.63 -19.98
CA HIS A 203 12.18 23.03 -20.27
C HIS A 203 10.85 23.23 -21.03
N HIS A 204 10.57 22.41 -22.03
CA HIS A 204 9.31 22.49 -22.77
C HIS A 204 8.12 21.98 -21.94
N ILE A 205 8.28 20.95 -21.11
CA ILE A 205 7.20 20.49 -20.22
C ILE A 205 6.81 21.59 -19.21
N ILE A 206 7.78 22.24 -18.57
CA ILE A 206 7.51 23.34 -17.62
C ILE A 206 6.73 24.46 -18.31
N LYS A 207 7.17 24.89 -19.50
CA LYS A 207 6.47 25.91 -20.30
C LYS A 207 5.07 25.47 -20.73
N SER A 208 4.90 24.20 -21.07
CA SER A 208 3.62 23.63 -21.46
C SER A 208 2.63 23.61 -20.30
N HIS A 209 3.10 23.21 -19.11
CA HIS A 209 2.33 23.25 -17.87
C HIS A 209 1.89 24.68 -17.55
N ALA A 210 2.85 25.62 -17.48
CA ALA A 210 2.58 27.01 -17.12
C ALA A 210 1.58 27.67 -18.09
N LYS A 211 1.71 27.40 -19.39
CA LYS A 211 0.78 27.90 -20.42
C LYS A 211 -0.63 27.30 -20.31
N ALA A 212 -0.73 25.99 -20.04
CA ALA A 212 -2.03 25.34 -19.83
C ALA A 212 -2.72 25.84 -18.55
N TYR A 213 -1.96 26.02 -17.46
CA TYR A 213 -2.45 26.61 -16.23
C TYR A 213 -2.98 28.03 -16.45
N ASP A 214 -2.21 28.88 -17.16
CA ASP A 214 -2.63 30.25 -17.49
C ASP A 214 -3.90 30.25 -18.36
N THR A 215 -3.98 29.36 -19.36
CA THR A 215 -5.20 29.17 -20.16
C THR A 215 -6.40 28.80 -19.28
N TYR A 216 -6.24 27.88 -18.33
CA TYR A 216 -7.30 27.53 -17.37
C TYR A 216 -7.70 28.72 -16.50
N LYS A 217 -6.72 29.40 -15.91
CA LYS A 217 -6.90 30.55 -15.04
C LYS A 217 -7.67 31.68 -15.72
N GLN A 218 -7.32 32.01 -16.96
CA GLN A 218 -7.91 33.14 -17.68
C GLN A 218 -9.29 32.82 -18.25
N ARG A 219 -9.51 31.61 -18.76
CA ARG A 219 -10.72 31.28 -19.54
C ARG A 219 -11.77 30.51 -18.76
N TYR A 220 -11.35 29.68 -17.80
CA TYR A 220 -12.21 28.64 -17.23
C TYR A 220 -12.35 28.72 -15.71
N LYS A 221 -11.36 29.24 -14.97
CA LYS A 221 -11.38 29.26 -13.50
C LYS A 221 -12.63 29.94 -12.92
N THR A 222 -13.09 31.02 -13.52
CA THR A 222 -14.26 31.79 -13.04
C THR A 222 -15.58 31.02 -13.18
N THR A 223 -15.74 30.27 -14.27
CA THR A 223 -16.98 29.54 -14.59
C THR A 223 -16.95 28.10 -14.07
N GLN A 224 -15.81 27.43 -14.17
CA GLN A 224 -15.66 26.01 -13.83
C GLN A 224 -15.21 25.79 -12.38
N LYS A 225 -14.49 26.74 -11.77
CA LYS A 225 -14.03 26.70 -10.38
C LYS A 225 -13.20 25.47 -9.98
N GLY A 226 -12.55 24.80 -10.94
CA GLY A 226 -11.63 23.70 -10.66
C GLY A 226 -10.26 24.16 -10.20
N ILE A 227 -9.41 23.21 -9.83
CA ILE A 227 -8.01 23.40 -9.46
C ILE A 227 -7.09 22.64 -10.41
N VAL A 228 -5.94 23.22 -10.70
CA VAL A 228 -4.94 22.68 -11.65
C VAL A 228 -3.60 22.53 -10.95
N GLY A 229 -2.98 21.37 -11.11
CA GLY A 229 -1.65 21.06 -10.60
C GLY A 229 -0.85 20.24 -11.60
N ILE A 230 0.32 19.79 -11.15
CA ILE A 230 1.21 18.87 -11.85
C ILE A 230 1.64 17.77 -10.90
N THR A 231 1.75 16.55 -11.41
CA THR A 231 2.22 15.40 -10.63
C THR A 231 3.68 15.14 -10.94
N MET A 232 4.51 15.14 -9.91
CA MET A 232 5.93 14.81 -9.99
C MET A 232 6.21 13.56 -9.19
N ASN A 233 7.02 12.65 -9.73
CA ASN A 233 7.56 11.54 -8.97
C ASN A 233 8.81 11.96 -8.21
N SER A 234 8.96 11.43 -7.01
CA SER A 234 10.23 11.46 -6.30
C SER A 234 10.37 10.23 -5.44
N ASP A 235 11.53 9.59 -5.55
CA ASP A 235 12.06 8.80 -4.44
C ASP A 235 12.55 9.76 -3.37
N THR A 236 12.59 9.32 -2.12
CA THR A 236 13.31 10.05 -1.07
C THR A 236 14.80 9.78 -1.18
N MET A 237 15.59 10.84 -1.32
CA MET A 237 17.04 10.75 -1.32
C MET A 237 17.54 10.84 0.12
N HIS A 238 17.95 9.70 0.69
CA HIS A 238 18.48 9.63 2.05
C HIS A 238 20.02 9.51 2.02
N PRO A 239 20.79 10.21 2.86
CA PRO A 239 22.25 10.05 2.86
C PRO A 239 22.63 8.63 3.24
N LYS A 240 23.55 8.01 2.49
CA LYS A 240 24.05 6.66 2.82
C LYS A 240 24.82 6.63 4.16
N ASN A 241 25.37 7.77 4.57
CA ASN A 241 25.96 7.96 5.89
C ASN A 241 25.52 9.32 6.43
N GLU A 242 24.60 9.31 7.39
CA GLU A 242 24.03 10.51 8.02
C GLU A 242 25.05 11.35 8.79
N SER A 243 26.17 10.74 9.23
CA SER A 243 27.24 11.46 9.92
C SER A 243 28.23 12.13 8.96
N ASN A 244 28.09 11.92 7.64
CA ASN A 244 29.00 12.46 6.63
C ASN A 244 28.33 13.57 5.81
N GLN A 245 28.86 14.79 5.91
CA GLN A 245 28.35 15.95 5.20
C GLN A 245 28.33 15.79 3.68
N GLU A 246 29.31 15.10 3.08
CA GLU A 246 29.33 14.89 1.62
C GLU A 246 28.17 14.02 1.14
N HIS A 247 27.72 13.08 1.99
CA HIS A 247 26.56 12.22 1.71
C HIS A 247 25.24 12.99 1.92
N ILE A 248 25.16 13.84 2.95
CA ILE A 248 24.03 14.76 3.15
C ILE A 248 23.88 15.70 1.94
N ASP A 249 24.97 16.31 1.50
CA ASP A 249 24.97 17.19 0.34
C ASP A 249 24.61 16.41 -0.94
N ALA A 250 25.04 15.15 -1.06
CA ALA A 250 24.67 14.29 -2.18
C ALA A 250 23.17 13.97 -2.19
N ALA A 251 22.59 13.66 -1.03
CA ALA A 251 21.16 13.43 -0.90
C ALA A 251 20.35 14.65 -1.33
N GLU A 252 20.70 15.85 -0.84
CA GLU A 252 20.02 17.10 -1.22
C GLU A 252 20.20 17.39 -2.73
N ARG A 253 21.40 17.20 -3.29
CA ARG A 253 21.60 17.34 -4.75
C ARG A 253 20.72 16.39 -5.54
N GLY A 254 20.66 15.12 -5.16
CA GLY A 254 19.80 14.12 -5.80
C GLY A 254 18.33 14.54 -5.75
N GLN A 255 17.90 15.06 -4.59
CA GLN A 255 16.51 15.49 -4.36
C GLN A 255 16.14 16.68 -5.25
N GLN A 256 17.06 17.64 -5.38
CA GLN A 256 16.91 18.79 -6.27
C GLN A 256 16.91 18.40 -7.75
N PHE A 257 17.71 17.41 -8.17
CA PHE A 257 17.73 16.94 -9.56
C PHE A 257 16.53 16.06 -9.93
N MET A 258 15.89 15.39 -8.97
CA MET A 258 14.68 14.60 -9.21
C MET A 258 13.41 15.44 -9.11
N LEU A 259 13.14 15.99 -7.93
CA LEU A 259 11.93 16.76 -7.65
C LEU A 259 12.11 18.26 -7.92
N GLY A 260 13.21 18.85 -7.43
CA GLY A 260 13.49 20.28 -7.56
C GLY A 260 13.53 20.77 -9.01
N TRP A 261 13.99 19.93 -9.95
CA TRP A 261 14.10 20.25 -11.37
C TRP A 261 12.78 20.79 -11.95
N PHE A 262 11.66 20.18 -11.57
CA PHE A 262 10.33 20.59 -12.02
C PHE A 262 9.59 21.43 -10.97
N ALA A 263 9.87 21.21 -9.68
CA ALA A 263 9.17 21.89 -8.60
C ALA A 263 9.65 23.34 -8.37
N HIS A 264 10.94 23.66 -8.46
CA HIS A 264 11.42 25.05 -8.26
C HIS A 264 10.79 26.05 -9.25
N PRO A 265 10.73 25.75 -10.56
CA PRO A 265 10.09 26.65 -11.52
C PRO A 265 8.61 26.93 -11.22
N ILE A 266 7.92 26.01 -10.56
CA ILE A 266 6.46 26.09 -10.39
C ILE A 266 6.10 26.62 -8.99
N TYR A 267 6.72 26.07 -7.95
CA TYR A 267 6.34 26.28 -6.54
C TYR A 267 7.24 27.28 -5.80
N LYS A 268 8.34 27.75 -6.40
CA LYS A 268 9.33 28.62 -5.74
C LYS A 268 9.47 29.97 -6.44
N ASP A 269 10.51 30.15 -7.25
CA ASP A 269 10.90 31.45 -7.80
C ASP A 269 10.70 31.59 -9.31
N GLY A 270 10.25 30.54 -10.00
CA GLY A 270 10.01 30.57 -11.44
C GLY A 270 11.15 30.02 -12.30
N ASP A 271 12.29 29.70 -11.69
CA ASP A 271 13.51 29.27 -12.38
C ASP A 271 14.02 27.92 -11.84
N TYR A 272 15.06 27.36 -12.47
CA TYR A 272 15.67 26.10 -12.05
C TYR A 272 16.44 26.22 -10.73
N PRO A 273 16.60 25.09 -9.99
CA PRO A 273 17.45 25.04 -8.81
C PRO A 273 18.87 25.56 -9.10
N LYS A 274 19.44 26.30 -8.16
CA LYS A 274 20.81 26.85 -8.31
C LYS A 274 21.82 25.74 -8.60
N VAL A 275 21.73 24.62 -7.89
CA VAL A 275 22.66 23.49 -8.06
C VAL A 275 22.61 22.87 -9.45
N MET A 276 21.44 22.86 -10.09
CA MET A 276 21.31 22.41 -11.47
C MET A 276 21.98 23.39 -12.43
N LYS A 277 21.75 24.71 -12.25
CA LYS A 277 22.39 25.74 -13.08
C LYS A 277 23.92 25.68 -12.98
N ASP A 278 24.44 25.50 -11.77
CA ASP A 278 25.88 25.43 -11.51
C ASP A 278 26.52 24.17 -12.12
N ASN A 279 25.89 23.00 -11.96
CA ASN A 279 26.46 21.72 -12.41
C ASN A 279 26.33 21.49 -13.92
N ILE A 280 25.20 21.91 -14.52
CA ILE A 280 24.88 21.63 -15.92
C ILE A 280 25.49 22.69 -16.86
N GLY A 281 25.45 23.96 -16.44
CA GLY A 281 25.91 25.10 -17.24
C GLY A 281 25.05 25.34 -18.48
N ASP A 282 25.69 25.64 -19.61
CA ASP A 282 25.01 26.09 -20.85
C ASP A 282 24.10 25.04 -21.51
N ARG A 283 24.17 23.77 -21.09
CA ARG A 283 23.25 22.73 -21.58
C ARG A 283 21.84 22.85 -20.97
N LEU A 284 21.71 23.51 -19.82
CA LEU A 284 20.41 23.81 -19.22
C LEU A 284 19.83 25.06 -19.91
N PRO A 285 18.67 24.96 -20.59
CA PRO A 285 18.05 26.12 -21.21
C PRO A 285 17.70 27.18 -20.16
N LYS A 286 17.69 28.46 -20.57
CA LYS A 286 17.40 29.59 -19.67
C LYS A 286 15.97 30.07 -19.90
N PHE A 287 15.22 30.27 -18.82
CA PHE A 287 13.94 30.96 -18.90
C PHE A 287 14.16 32.47 -19.08
N THR A 288 13.38 33.07 -19.96
CA THR A 288 13.24 34.53 -20.05
C THR A 288 12.52 35.09 -18.82
N PRO A 289 12.65 36.38 -18.50
CA PRO A 289 11.92 36.99 -17.39
C PRO A 289 10.39 36.79 -17.46
N GLN A 290 9.83 36.78 -18.68
CA GLN A 290 8.40 36.52 -18.91
C GLN A 290 8.03 35.07 -18.61
N GLU A 291 8.88 34.12 -18.97
CA GLU A 291 8.66 32.70 -18.66
C GLU A 291 8.80 32.43 -17.16
N ILE A 292 9.78 33.02 -16.48
CA ILE A 292 9.92 32.94 -15.02
C ILE A 292 8.64 33.44 -14.34
N ALA A 293 8.12 34.58 -14.78
CA ALA A 293 6.88 35.15 -14.25
C ALA A 293 5.64 34.28 -14.52
N LEU A 294 5.60 33.57 -15.65
CA LEU A 294 4.51 32.67 -16.02
C LEU A 294 4.58 31.34 -15.26
N ASN A 295 5.80 30.80 -15.07
CA ASN A 295 6.03 29.55 -14.35
C ASN A 295 5.71 29.69 -12.86
N LYS A 296 6.19 30.77 -12.24
CA LYS A 296 6.06 30.99 -10.79
C LYS A 296 4.60 31.04 -10.36
N GLY A 297 4.20 30.12 -9.49
CA GLY A 297 2.84 30.08 -8.95
C GLY A 297 1.80 29.51 -9.92
N SER A 298 2.22 28.74 -10.93
CA SER A 298 1.32 28.07 -11.89
C SER A 298 0.68 26.80 -11.32
N PHE A 299 0.27 26.81 -10.05
CA PHE A 299 -0.32 25.66 -9.37
C PHE A 299 -1.44 26.08 -8.41
N ASP A 300 -2.39 25.17 -8.20
CA ASP A 300 -3.38 25.24 -7.11
C ASP A 300 -3.12 24.16 -6.04
N PHE A 301 -2.40 23.08 -6.39
CA PHE A 301 -1.96 22.01 -5.50
C PHE A 301 -0.69 21.34 -6.06
N PHE A 302 0.03 20.61 -5.20
CA PHE A 302 1.21 19.82 -5.49
C PHE A 302 0.82 18.33 -5.64
N GLY A 303 1.02 17.74 -6.80
CA GLY A 303 0.82 16.30 -7.01
C GLY A 303 2.12 15.53 -6.77
N LEU A 304 2.09 14.53 -5.90
CA LEU A 304 3.24 13.68 -5.59
C LEU A 304 2.96 12.21 -5.91
N ASN A 305 3.82 11.61 -6.73
CA ASN A 305 3.94 10.16 -6.82
C ASN A 305 5.15 9.72 -5.99
N HIS A 306 4.93 8.85 -5.01
CA HIS A 306 6.00 8.36 -4.15
C HIS A 306 5.86 6.86 -3.92
N TYR A 307 6.98 6.14 -4.00
CA TYR A 307 6.99 4.68 -3.91
C TYR A 307 8.05 4.16 -2.94
N THR A 308 9.24 4.76 -2.90
CA THR A 308 10.40 4.22 -2.19
C THR A 308 11.39 5.31 -1.76
N THR A 309 12.37 4.89 -0.98
CA THR A 309 13.57 5.67 -0.63
C THR A 309 14.80 5.02 -1.27
N VAL A 310 15.84 5.82 -1.51
CA VAL A 310 17.15 5.39 -1.98
C VAL A 310 18.26 6.03 -1.14
N LEU A 311 19.41 5.36 -1.06
CA LEU A 311 20.60 5.85 -0.39
C LEU A 311 21.50 6.59 -1.38
N ALA A 312 21.83 7.84 -1.06
CA ALA A 312 22.65 8.73 -1.86
C ALA A 312 24.06 8.87 -1.28
N GLU A 313 25.06 8.81 -2.15
CA GLU A 313 26.45 9.12 -1.85
C GLU A 313 27.09 9.90 -3.01
N PRO A 314 28.12 10.72 -2.76
CA PRO A 314 28.83 11.40 -3.84
C PRO A 314 29.49 10.37 -4.77
N THR A 315 29.52 10.69 -6.06
CA THR A 315 30.24 9.87 -7.05
C THR A 315 31.11 10.72 -7.97
N LYS A 316 31.95 10.05 -8.76
CA LYS A 316 32.78 10.71 -9.77
C LYS A 316 31.91 11.14 -10.95
N LYS A 317 32.40 12.15 -11.67
CA LYS A 317 31.70 12.70 -12.82
C LYS A 317 31.55 11.66 -13.94
N GLU A 318 30.32 11.28 -14.22
CA GLU A 318 29.93 10.56 -15.44
C GLU A 318 29.65 11.56 -16.60
N PHE A 319 29.20 11.07 -17.75
CA PHE A 319 28.79 11.92 -18.88
C PHE A 319 27.29 12.20 -18.88
N GLY A 320 26.89 13.43 -19.21
CA GLY A 320 25.49 13.84 -19.31
C GLY A 320 24.80 13.92 -17.94
N PHE A 321 23.47 13.79 -17.92
CA PHE A 321 22.65 13.93 -16.72
C PHE A 321 23.17 13.14 -15.49
N PRO A 322 23.56 11.85 -15.57
CA PRO A 322 24.12 11.15 -14.41
C PRO A 322 25.37 11.81 -13.82
N GLY A 323 26.22 12.37 -14.69
CA GLY A 323 27.41 13.11 -14.31
C GLY A 323 27.16 14.53 -13.82
N ASP A 324 25.99 15.10 -14.11
CA ASP A 324 25.60 16.43 -13.65
C ASP A 324 25.02 16.38 -12.24
N VAL A 325 24.34 15.28 -11.89
CA VAL A 325 23.79 15.05 -10.56
C VAL A 325 24.93 14.88 -9.53
N LEU A 326 25.99 14.16 -9.91
CA LEU A 326 27.14 13.81 -9.05
C LEU A 326 26.71 13.03 -7.79
N VAL A 327 25.77 12.11 -7.98
CA VAL A 327 25.24 11.23 -6.93
C VAL A 327 25.16 9.80 -7.45
N GLN A 328 25.65 8.86 -6.65
CA GLN A 328 25.37 7.45 -6.82
C GLN A 328 24.20 7.08 -5.91
N LEU A 329 23.20 6.41 -6.49
CA LEU A 329 22.03 5.92 -5.78
C LEU A 329 22.15 4.42 -5.58
N THR A 330 21.95 3.99 -4.34
CA THR A 330 21.93 2.59 -3.92
C THR A 330 20.68 2.31 -3.11
N ARG A 331 20.42 1.04 -2.82
CA ARG A 331 19.33 0.61 -1.95
C ARG A 331 19.92 -0.32 -0.91
N ASP A 332 19.45 -0.22 0.32
CA ASP A 332 19.90 -1.16 1.35
C ASP A 332 19.41 -2.58 0.97
N PRO A 333 20.31 -3.57 0.88
CA PRO A 333 19.92 -4.94 0.61
C PRO A 333 18.98 -5.54 1.67
N SER A 334 19.03 -5.03 2.91
CA SER A 334 18.16 -5.47 4.02
C SER A 334 16.70 -4.99 3.87
N TRP A 335 16.45 -3.93 3.11
CA TRP A 335 15.09 -3.45 2.88
C TRP A 335 14.28 -4.45 2.06
N THR A 336 13.05 -4.69 2.51
CA THR A 336 12.10 -5.59 1.86
C THR A 336 11.88 -5.18 0.41
N GLY A 337 12.11 -6.12 -0.51
CA GLY A 337 11.87 -5.91 -1.94
C GLY A 337 10.40 -6.08 -2.33
N SER A 338 10.13 -5.85 -3.61
CA SER A 338 8.82 -6.05 -4.24
C SER A 338 8.97 -6.79 -5.56
N GLY A 339 7.89 -6.90 -6.35
CA GLY A 339 7.96 -7.42 -7.71
C GLY A 339 8.94 -6.64 -8.60
N SER A 340 9.05 -5.33 -8.38
CA SER A 340 9.95 -4.44 -9.09
C SER A 340 11.29 -4.34 -8.37
N TYR A 341 12.40 -4.57 -9.08
CA TYR A 341 13.75 -4.53 -8.50
C TYR A 341 14.13 -3.15 -7.90
N TRP A 342 13.50 -2.08 -8.37
CA TRP A 342 13.76 -0.70 -7.95
C TRP A 342 12.93 -0.26 -6.73
N LEU A 343 11.86 -0.97 -6.38
CA LEU A 343 10.92 -0.56 -5.34
C LEU A 343 11.19 -1.36 -4.06
N LYS A 344 11.62 -0.64 -3.02
CA LYS A 344 11.83 -1.16 -1.66
C LYS A 344 10.79 -0.58 -0.70
N VAL A 345 10.44 -1.34 0.33
CA VAL A 345 9.49 -0.88 1.36
C VAL A 345 10.23 -0.03 2.38
N VAL A 346 10.10 1.30 2.27
CA VAL A 346 10.81 2.26 3.13
C VAL A 346 9.86 3.39 3.57
N PRO A 347 8.90 3.09 4.46
CA PRO A 347 7.77 3.97 4.74
C PRO A 347 8.18 5.29 5.41
N TRP A 348 9.18 5.30 6.29
CA TRP A 348 9.63 6.53 6.96
C TRP A 348 10.11 7.59 5.97
N GLY A 349 10.73 7.19 4.85
CA GLY A 349 11.18 8.16 3.86
C GLY A 349 10.02 8.84 3.13
N PHE A 350 8.82 8.26 3.13
CA PHE A 350 7.62 8.93 2.63
C PHE A 350 7.25 10.14 3.49
N ARG A 351 7.33 10.02 4.82
CA ARG A 351 7.17 11.13 5.77
C ARG A 351 8.26 12.19 5.57
N ASP A 352 9.51 11.78 5.38
CA ASP A 352 10.62 12.70 5.12
C ASP A 352 10.41 13.52 3.84
N MET A 353 9.91 12.89 2.77
CA MET A 353 9.59 13.59 1.52
C MET A 353 8.55 14.69 1.74
N LEU A 354 7.50 14.40 2.50
CA LEU A 354 6.44 15.37 2.78
C LEU A 354 6.97 16.54 3.61
N ASN A 355 7.83 16.26 4.59
CA ASN A 355 8.53 17.29 5.36
C ASN A 355 9.48 18.13 4.50
N TRP A 356 10.20 17.49 3.57
CA TRP A 356 11.07 18.19 2.62
C TRP A 356 10.26 19.13 1.73
N ILE A 357 9.14 18.67 1.16
CA ILE A 357 8.21 19.49 0.36
C ILE A 357 7.66 20.65 1.21
N LYS A 358 7.23 20.38 2.45
CA LYS A 358 6.73 21.40 3.37
C LYS A 358 7.77 22.51 3.59
N LYS A 359 9.01 22.13 3.89
CA LYS A 359 10.11 23.06 4.15
C LYS A 359 10.53 23.84 2.90
N GLU A 360 10.67 23.16 1.76
CA GLU A 360 11.23 23.74 0.55
C GLU A 360 10.25 24.65 -0.20
N TYR A 361 8.94 24.34 -0.13
CA TYR A 361 7.88 25.01 -0.91
C TYR A 361 6.82 25.69 -0.05
N ASN A 362 7.13 25.96 1.22
CA ASN A 362 6.27 26.72 2.13
C ASN A 362 4.89 26.06 2.35
N ASN A 363 4.90 24.77 2.68
CA ASN A 363 3.74 23.93 3.02
C ASN A 363 2.55 24.01 2.03
N PRO A 364 2.77 23.73 0.73
CA PRO A 364 1.70 23.79 -0.26
C PRO A 364 0.65 22.73 0.03
N LYS A 365 -0.56 22.88 -0.54
CA LYS A 365 -1.55 21.78 -0.55
C LYS A 365 -1.00 20.63 -1.38
N VAL A 366 -0.91 19.44 -0.81
CA VAL A 366 -0.39 18.24 -1.46
C VAL A 366 -1.50 17.22 -1.67
N ILE A 367 -1.53 16.59 -2.84
CA ILE A 367 -2.30 15.37 -3.10
C ILE A 367 -1.28 14.28 -3.44
N ILE A 368 -1.32 13.16 -2.72
CA ILE A 368 -0.56 11.97 -3.11
C ILE A 368 -1.31 11.35 -4.29
N THR A 369 -0.75 11.47 -5.49
CA THR A 369 -1.43 11.10 -6.73
C THR A 369 -1.13 9.66 -7.16
N GLU A 370 -0.07 9.06 -6.63
CA GLU A 370 0.24 7.63 -6.70
C GLU A 370 1.08 7.17 -5.50
N ASN A 371 0.71 6.03 -4.93
CA ASN A 371 1.51 5.28 -3.97
C ASN A 371 1.06 3.81 -4.01
N GLY A 372 1.99 2.85 -4.01
CA GLY A 372 1.63 1.43 -4.13
C GLY A 372 2.84 0.50 -4.25
N ILE A 373 2.59 -0.79 -4.42
CA ILE A 373 3.64 -1.83 -4.50
C ILE A 373 3.28 -2.93 -5.48
N THR A 374 4.30 -3.53 -6.09
CA THR A 374 4.19 -4.63 -7.05
C THR A 374 4.35 -6.02 -6.45
N ASP A 375 3.68 -6.98 -7.08
CA ASP A 375 4.04 -8.40 -7.05
C ASP A 375 4.22 -8.95 -8.48
N ASN A 376 4.78 -10.16 -8.57
CA ASN A 376 5.03 -10.85 -9.84
C ASN A 376 4.26 -12.18 -9.96
N ASN A 377 3.44 -12.53 -8.97
CA ASN A 377 2.76 -13.82 -8.92
C ASN A 377 1.28 -13.74 -9.30
N GLY A 378 0.70 -12.53 -9.37
CA GLY A 378 -0.68 -12.31 -9.84
C GLY A 378 -1.75 -12.92 -8.92
N THR A 379 -1.39 -13.24 -7.68
CA THR A 379 -2.32 -13.81 -6.70
C THR A 379 -3.30 -12.75 -6.20
N THR A 380 -4.50 -13.18 -5.83
CA THR A 380 -5.46 -12.35 -5.09
C THR A 380 -5.13 -12.28 -3.60
N ASN A 381 -4.27 -13.17 -3.08
CA ASN A 381 -3.79 -13.18 -1.71
C ASN A 381 -2.48 -12.41 -1.57
N ASP A 382 -2.56 -11.10 -1.34
CA ASP A 382 -1.46 -10.13 -1.44
C ASP A 382 -1.16 -9.36 -0.13
N PRO A 383 -0.86 -10.04 0.99
CA PRO A 383 -0.69 -9.42 2.31
C PRO A 383 0.49 -8.46 2.39
N HIS A 384 1.49 -8.61 1.51
CA HIS A 384 2.61 -7.67 1.39
C HIS A 384 2.13 -6.27 0.95
N ARG A 385 1.09 -6.19 0.11
CA ARG A 385 0.47 -4.94 -0.34
C ARG A 385 -0.32 -4.28 0.78
N ILE A 386 -1.02 -5.08 1.60
CA ILE A 386 -1.66 -4.60 2.82
C ILE A 386 -0.63 -4.00 3.77
N TYR A 387 0.47 -4.71 4.02
CA TYR A 387 1.56 -4.23 4.86
C TYR A 387 2.10 -2.89 4.33
N TYR A 388 2.44 -2.81 3.04
CA TYR A 388 2.91 -1.58 2.41
C TYR A 388 1.95 -0.41 2.63
N TYR A 389 0.67 -0.57 2.29
CA TYR A 389 -0.34 0.49 2.44
C TYR A 389 -0.49 0.93 3.90
N ARG A 390 -0.57 -0.02 4.84
CA ARG A 390 -0.67 0.31 6.26
C ARG A 390 0.53 1.14 6.73
N GLN A 391 1.75 0.74 6.38
CA GLN A 391 2.96 1.45 6.82
C GLN A 391 3.09 2.84 6.18
N TYR A 392 2.88 2.97 4.86
CA TYR A 392 2.99 4.26 4.17
C TYR A 392 1.87 5.23 4.55
N ILE A 393 0.63 4.75 4.66
CA ILE A 393 -0.49 5.58 5.11
C ILE A 393 -0.31 5.99 6.58
N ASN A 394 0.29 5.15 7.42
CA ASN A 394 0.60 5.53 8.80
C ASN A 394 1.65 6.66 8.87
N GLN A 395 2.69 6.59 8.04
CA GLN A 395 3.68 7.65 7.92
C GLN A 395 3.10 8.94 7.34
N LEU A 396 2.13 8.83 6.41
CA LEU A 396 1.34 9.97 5.96
C LEU A 396 0.47 10.56 7.08
N LEU A 397 -0.15 9.73 7.91
CA LEU A 397 -0.94 10.18 9.05
C LEU A 397 -0.06 10.95 10.05
N LYS A 398 1.14 10.44 10.35
CA LYS A 398 2.15 11.15 11.15
C LYS A 398 2.54 12.48 10.51
N ALA A 399 2.81 12.50 9.20
CA ALA A 399 3.13 13.72 8.47
C ALA A 399 2.01 14.78 8.56
N VAL A 400 0.74 14.38 8.49
CA VAL A 400 -0.41 15.28 8.59
C VAL A 400 -0.65 15.74 10.03
N LYS A 401 -0.65 14.82 10.99
CA LYS A 401 -1.09 15.08 12.38
C LYS A 401 0.02 15.59 13.29
N GLN A 402 1.24 15.08 13.13
CA GLN A 402 2.37 15.43 13.98
C GLN A 402 3.25 16.50 13.31
N ASP A 403 3.48 16.37 12.01
CA ASP A 403 4.39 17.29 11.31
C ASP A 403 3.66 18.44 10.60
N GLU A 404 2.33 18.47 10.64
CA GLU A 404 1.48 19.49 10.01
C GLU A 404 1.80 19.72 8.52
N CYS A 405 2.08 18.64 7.78
CA CYS A 405 2.17 18.66 6.32
C CYS A 405 0.75 18.80 5.74
N ASN A 406 0.57 19.76 4.83
CA ASN A 406 -0.74 20.09 4.25
C ASN A 406 -1.13 19.10 3.14
N VAL A 407 -1.32 17.83 3.49
CA VAL A 407 -1.78 16.78 2.57
C VAL A 407 -3.29 16.64 2.67
N ILE A 408 -3.98 16.80 1.54
CA ILE A 408 -5.45 16.85 1.47
C ILE A 408 -6.07 15.61 0.81
N GLY A 409 -5.25 14.69 0.31
CA GLY A 409 -5.76 13.44 -0.24
C GLY A 409 -4.69 12.44 -0.63
N TYR A 410 -5.12 11.19 -0.75
CA TYR A 410 -4.28 10.02 -1.03
C TYR A 410 -4.86 9.15 -2.13
N THR A 411 -4.01 8.71 -3.06
CA THR A 411 -4.40 7.89 -4.20
C THR A 411 -3.63 6.57 -4.23
N ALA A 412 -4.32 5.46 -4.04
CA ALA A 412 -3.75 4.12 -4.22
C ALA A 412 -3.41 3.87 -5.71
N TRP A 413 -2.20 3.41 -5.98
CA TRP A 413 -1.76 2.93 -7.29
C TRP A 413 -1.66 1.40 -7.28
N CYS A 414 -2.54 0.67 -7.99
CA CYS A 414 -3.59 1.16 -8.89
C CYS A 414 -4.90 0.35 -8.75
N LEU A 415 -5.95 0.77 -9.47
CA LEU A 415 -7.28 0.16 -9.36
C LEU A 415 -7.28 -1.33 -9.73
N LEU A 416 -6.55 -1.69 -10.78
CA LEU A 416 -6.56 -3.02 -11.40
C LEU A 416 -5.21 -3.32 -12.02
N ASP A 417 -4.83 -4.59 -12.14
CA ASP A 417 -3.57 -4.97 -12.78
C ASP A 417 -3.55 -4.50 -14.24
N THR A 418 -2.45 -3.85 -14.65
CA THR A 418 -2.34 -3.12 -15.91
C THR A 418 -1.18 -3.61 -16.80
N PHE A 419 -0.99 -2.94 -17.95
CA PHE A 419 0.26 -2.97 -18.70
C PHE A 419 1.29 -2.04 -18.04
N GLU A 420 2.32 -2.58 -17.38
CA GLU A 420 3.36 -1.85 -16.67
C GLU A 420 4.56 -1.50 -17.57
N TRP A 421 4.28 -0.75 -18.64
CA TRP A 421 5.31 -0.15 -19.51
C TRP A 421 6.32 -1.18 -20.05
N ASN A 422 7.62 -0.99 -19.78
CA ASN A 422 8.68 -1.91 -20.25
C ASN A 422 8.66 -3.28 -19.55
N ARG A 423 7.82 -3.46 -18.53
CA ARG A 423 7.59 -4.74 -17.83
C ARG A 423 6.41 -5.52 -18.40
N GLY A 424 5.68 -4.96 -19.35
CA GLY A 424 4.51 -5.61 -19.94
C GLY A 424 3.47 -5.95 -18.88
N PHE A 425 2.98 -7.19 -18.87
CA PHE A 425 2.00 -7.65 -17.88
C PHE A 425 2.62 -8.48 -16.75
N HIS A 426 3.93 -8.37 -16.49
CA HIS A 426 4.59 -9.20 -15.48
C HIS A 426 4.42 -8.64 -14.06
N GLU A 427 4.66 -7.35 -13.88
CA GLU A 427 4.50 -6.67 -12.60
C GLU A 427 3.02 -6.30 -12.37
N LYS A 428 2.56 -6.42 -11.13
CA LYS A 428 1.15 -6.28 -10.74
C LYS A 428 1.01 -5.26 -9.62
N PHE A 429 0.45 -4.09 -9.92
CA PHE A 429 0.17 -3.03 -8.92
C PHE A 429 -1.29 -3.04 -8.42
N GLY A 430 -2.20 -3.71 -9.11
CA GLY A 430 -3.63 -3.50 -8.92
C GLY A 430 -4.15 -4.00 -7.58
N LEU A 431 -5.10 -3.25 -7.00
CA LEU A 431 -6.00 -3.73 -5.94
C LEU A 431 -6.96 -4.82 -6.45
N HIS A 432 -7.20 -4.86 -7.77
CA HIS A 432 -7.96 -5.91 -8.44
C HIS A 432 -7.08 -6.66 -9.44
N SER A 433 -7.13 -7.98 -9.40
CA SER A 433 -6.53 -8.81 -10.45
C SER A 433 -7.33 -8.69 -11.74
N THR A 434 -6.63 -8.63 -12.88
CA THR A 434 -7.22 -8.66 -14.23
C THR A 434 -6.81 -9.96 -14.91
N ASP A 435 -7.78 -10.78 -15.28
CA ASP A 435 -7.49 -11.97 -16.09
C ASP A 435 -7.32 -11.58 -17.57
N PHE A 436 -6.06 -11.54 -18.02
CA PHE A 436 -5.69 -11.26 -19.40
C PHE A 436 -5.79 -12.48 -20.35
N SER A 437 -6.14 -13.65 -19.83
CA SER A 437 -6.45 -14.83 -20.65
C SER A 437 -7.92 -14.87 -21.07
N ASP A 438 -8.83 -14.36 -20.23
CA ASP A 438 -10.26 -14.28 -20.52
C ASP A 438 -10.59 -13.02 -21.37
N PRO A 439 -11.25 -13.15 -22.54
CA PRO A 439 -11.66 -12.02 -23.37
C PRO A 439 -12.59 -11.00 -22.68
N THR A 440 -13.38 -11.43 -21.69
CA THR A 440 -14.26 -10.57 -20.90
C THR A 440 -13.51 -9.75 -19.85
N ARG A 441 -12.24 -10.11 -19.59
CA ARG A 441 -11.34 -9.42 -18.66
C ARG A 441 -11.99 -9.26 -17.26
N PRO A 442 -12.40 -10.34 -16.58
CA PRO A 442 -12.99 -10.22 -15.25
C PRO A 442 -12.00 -9.56 -14.28
N ARG A 443 -12.55 -8.77 -13.35
CA ARG A 443 -11.80 -8.10 -12.28
C ARG A 443 -12.12 -8.80 -10.98
N THR A 444 -11.10 -9.29 -10.29
CA THR A 444 -11.26 -9.99 -9.02
C THR A 444 -10.59 -9.17 -7.91
N PRO A 445 -11.30 -8.76 -6.85
CA PRO A 445 -10.68 -8.03 -5.75
C PRO A 445 -9.59 -8.88 -5.10
N LYS A 446 -8.44 -8.26 -4.83
CA LYS A 446 -7.39 -8.84 -3.99
C LYS A 446 -7.68 -8.54 -2.52
N LEU A 447 -7.00 -9.21 -1.59
CA LEU A 447 -7.15 -8.94 -0.15
C LEU A 447 -6.85 -7.48 0.20
N SER A 448 -5.89 -6.88 -0.51
CA SER A 448 -5.58 -5.45 -0.37
C SER A 448 -6.72 -4.51 -0.73
N ALA A 449 -7.66 -4.89 -1.61
CA ALA A 449 -8.84 -4.07 -1.91
C ALA A 449 -9.72 -3.91 -0.65
N ALA A 450 -10.01 -5.01 0.04
CA ALA A 450 -10.80 -4.98 1.27
C ALA A 450 -10.09 -4.18 2.38
N ALA A 451 -8.79 -4.41 2.57
CA ALA A 451 -8.01 -3.69 3.57
C ALA A 451 -7.92 -2.17 3.28
N TYR A 452 -7.79 -1.78 2.00
CA TYR A 452 -7.79 -0.37 1.63
C TYR A 452 -9.16 0.28 1.88
N THR A 453 -10.25 -0.41 1.53
CA THR A 453 -11.63 0.03 1.80
C THR A 453 -11.86 0.28 3.28
N GLU A 454 -11.36 -0.60 4.14
CA GLU A 454 -11.45 -0.41 5.59
C GLU A 454 -10.73 0.87 6.06
N ILE A 455 -9.53 1.13 5.54
CA ILE A 455 -8.77 2.36 5.87
C ILE A 455 -9.55 3.60 5.40
N VAL A 456 -10.13 3.56 4.20
CA VAL A 456 -10.97 4.64 3.66
C VAL A 456 -12.18 4.88 4.57
N ASN A 457 -12.92 3.83 4.91
CA ASN A 457 -14.15 3.92 5.70
C ASN A 457 -13.90 4.37 7.15
N ARG A 458 -12.76 3.99 7.72
CA ARG A 458 -12.34 4.45 9.05
C ARG A 458 -11.63 5.81 9.02
N ASN A 459 -11.42 6.37 7.83
CA ASN A 459 -10.63 7.59 7.60
C ASN A 459 -9.26 7.55 8.29
N GLY A 460 -8.55 6.42 8.22
CA GLY A 460 -7.26 6.20 8.88
C GLY A 460 -7.24 5.00 9.82
N PHE A 461 -6.60 5.15 10.97
CA PHE A 461 -6.36 4.08 11.96
C PHE A 461 -6.86 4.52 13.35
N PRO A 462 -8.18 4.68 13.55
CA PRO A 462 -8.71 5.15 14.83
C PRO A 462 -8.23 4.24 15.99
N PRO A 463 -7.89 4.82 17.17
CA PRO A 463 -7.58 4.03 18.35
C PRO A 463 -8.72 3.05 18.66
N VAL A 464 -8.37 1.84 19.08
CA VAL A 464 -9.36 0.88 19.60
C VAL A 464 -9.82 1.41 20.96
N GLY A 465 -10.77 2.34 20.95
CA GLY A 465 -11.34 2.87 22.19
C GLY A 465 -12.08 1.78 22.94
N ILE A 466 -11.85 1.71 24.25
CA ILE A 466 -12.79 1.13 25.21
C ILE A 466 -14.18 1.63 24.83
N ILE A 467 -15.04 0.70 24.38
CA ILE A 467 -16.41 0.96 23.99
C ILE A 467 -17.16 1.42 25.25
N THR A 468 -17.13 2.72 25.52
CA THR A 468 -18.09 3.35 26.41
C THR A 468 -19.36 3.55 25.60
N THR A 469 -20.23 2.55 25.76
CA THR A 469 -21.62 2.42 25.30
C THR A 469 -21.85 1.80 23.91
N ALA A 470 -22.35 0.56 23.96
CA ALA A 470 -23.32 -0.05 23.04
C ALA A 470 -23.01 -0.08 21.53
N SER A 471 -22.22 -1.06 21.07
CA SER A 471 -22.66 -2.09 20.09
C SER A 471 -21.51 -3.05 19.71
N SER A 472 -21.61 -4.29 20.22
CA SER A 472 -21.12 -5.57 19.68
C SER A 472 -19.66 -5.69 19.17
N GLY A 473 -18.79 -6.27 20.01
CA GLY A 473 -17.47 -6.81 19.65
C GLY A 473 -17.57 -8.10 18.83
N SER A 474 -17.63 -7.97 17.52
CA SER A 474 -17.80 -9.10 16.58
C SER A 474 -16.82 -9.10 15.41
N SER A 475 -16.14 -7.99 15.11
CA SER A 475 -15.59 -7.77 13.77
C SER A 475 -14.44 -8.70 13.43
N ASP A 476 -13.53 -8.96 14.36
CA ASP A 476 -12.24 -9.56 13.98
C ASP A 476 -12.39 -11.06 13.72
N ALA A 477 -13.05 -11.79 14.63
CA ALA A 477 -13.32 -13.20 14.43
C ALA A 477 -14.41 -13.47 13.36
N GLN A 478 -15.35 -12.55 13.09
CA GLN A 478 -16.27 -12.64 11.94
C GLN A 478 -15.57 -12.39 10.59
N ASN A 479 -14.61 -11.47 10.53
CA ASN A 479 -13.81 -11.20 9.33
C ASN A 479 -12.91 -12.39 8.96
N PHE A 480 -12.39 -13.13 9.95
CA PHE A 480 -11.55 -14.31 9.72
C PHE A 480 -12.32 -15.55 9.26
N ILE A 481 -13.53 -15.75 9.76
CA ILE A 481 -14.39 -16.83 9.27
C ILE A 481 -14.89 -16.56 7.85
N MET A 482 -15.13 -15.30 7.51
CA MET A 482 -15.42 -14.92 6.13
C MET A 482 -14.25 -15.26 5.19
N ILE A 483 -13.00 -15.15 5.65
CA ILE A 483 -11.79 -15.56 4.91
C ILE A 483 -11.73 -17.10 4.72
N LEU A 484 -12.10 -17.90 5.72
CA LEU A 484 -12.16 -19.37 5.60
C LEU A 484 -13.22 -19.83 4.58
N LEU A 485 -14.36 -19.14 4.51
CA LEU A 485 -15.40 -19.41 3.51
C LEU A 485 -14.97 -19.08 2.07
N ILE A 486 -13.99 -18.18 1.91
CA ILE A 486 -13.40 -17.82 0.61
C ILE A 486 -12.31 -18.83 0.21
N LEU A 487 -11.61 -19.44 1.17
CA LEU A 487 -10.55 -20.42 0.94
C LEU A 487 -11.08 -21.84 0.61
N HIS A 488 -12.24 -22.23 1.13
CA HIS A 488 -12.90 -23.49 0.77
C HIS A 488 -13.93 -23.27 -0.35
N ASN A 489 -13.44 -23.35 -1.59
CA ASN A 489 -14.24 -23.33 -2.80
C ASN A 489 -15.16 -24.56 -2.83
N THR A 490 -16.42 -24.45 -2.40
CA THR A 490 -17.43 -25.49 -2.62
C THR A 490 -18.68 -24.92 -3.25
N SER A 491 -18.98 -25.48 -4.41
CA SER A 491 -20.22 -25.40 -5.17
C SER A 491 -21.47 -25.43 -4.30
N GLU A 492 -22.49 -24.67 -4.72
CA GLU A 492 -23.87 -24.88 -4.29
C GLU A 492 -24.22 -26.38 -4.25
N MET A 493 -24.78 -26.87 -3.14
CA MET A 493 -25.79 -27.94 -3.18
C MET A 493 -26.50 -28.15 -1.83
N GLY A 494 -27.84 -28.25 -1.90
CA GLY A 494 -28.60 -29.33 -1.28
C GLY A 494 -29.04 -29.19 0.18
N ASN A 495 -30.36 -29.16 0.40
CA ASN A 495 -31.04 -29.36 1.68
C ASN A 495 -30.53 -30.62 2.43
N GLN A 496 -29.72 -30.43 3.46
CA GLN A 496 -29.56 -31.40 4.56
C GLN A 496 -29.82 -30.73 5.91
N MET A 497 -30.48 -31.46 6.81
CA MET A 497 -31.08 -30.96 8.04
C MET A 497 -30.06 -30.25 8.96
N ARG A 498 -30.24 -28.94 9.16
CA ARG A 498 -29.45 -28.15 10.13
C ARG A 498 -29.77 -28.60 11.55
N LYS A 499 -28.83 -29.30 12.22
CA LYS A 499 -28.81 -29.38 13.69
C LYS A 499 -28.74 -27.94 14.22
N LYS A 500 -29.59 -27.61 15.20
CA LYS A 500 -29.55 -26.31 15.88
C LYS A 500 -28.66 -26.43 17.11
N LEU A 501 -27.85 -25.41 17.39
CA LEU A 501 -27.13 -25.27 18.65
C LEU A 501 -28.13 -25.34 19.82
N SER A 502 -27.83 -26.14 20.83
CA SER A 502 -28.70 -26.28 22.00
C SER A 502 -28.76 -24.95 22.77
N LYS A 503 -29.84 -24.72 23.53
CA LYS A 503 -29.94 -23.48 24.32
C LYS A 503 -28.92 -23.47 25.43
N GLU A 504 -28.63 -24.65 25.98
CA GLU A 504 -27.69 -24.93 27.04
C GLU A 504 -26.25 -24.62 26.58
N ASP A 505 -25.84 -25.06 25.38
CA ASP A 505 -24.50 -24.78 24.85
C ASP A 505 -24.31 -23.31 24.49
N CYS A 506 -25.35 -22.66 23.95
CA CYS A 506 -25.32 -21.23 23.66
C CYS A 506 -25.16 -20.41 24.95
N GLN A 507 -25.89 -20.76 26.01
CA GLN A 507 -25.79 -20.08 27.29
C GLN A 507 -24.41 -20.30 27.93
N PHE A 508 -23.91 -21.53 27.89
CA PHE A 508 -22.57 -21.85 28.38
C PHE A 508 -21.50 -20.98 27.71
N LEU A 509 -21.55 -20.86 26.37
CA LEU A 509 -20.58 -20.06 25.61
C LEU A 509 -20.68 -18.56 25.92
N GLU A 510 -21.88 -18.02 26.16
CA GLU A 510 -22.02 -16.62 26.60
C GLU A 510 -21.48 -16.35 28.00
N GLU A 511 -21.44 -17.36 28.87
CA GLU A 511 -20.93 -17.28 30.24
C GLU A 511 -19.42 -17.50 30.34
N HIS A 512 -18.81 -18.22 29.38
CA HIS A 512 -17.41 -18.67 29.42
C HIS A 512 -16.55 -18.14 28.26
N THR A 513 -17.10 -17.24 27.43
CA THR A 513 -16.37 -16.55 26.36
C THR A 513 -16.81 -15.08 26.30
N ASP A 514 -16.00 -14.23 25.67
CA ASP A 514 -16.34 -12.83 25.45
C ASP A 514 -17.42 -12.64 24.36
N PHE A 515 -17.75 -13.72 23.63
CA PHE A 515 -18.73 -13.69 22.55
C PHE A 515 -20.17 -13.62 23.06
N LYS A 516 -21.01 -12.83 22.38
CA LYS A 516 -22.45 -12.72 22.66
C LYS A 516 -23.25 -13.57 21.69
N LYS A 517 -24.48 -13.94 22.09
CA LYS A 517 -25.39 -14.81 21.32
C LYS A 517 -25.44 -14.59 19.82
N PRO A 518 -25.55 -13.35 19.28
CA PRO A 518 -25.60 -13.16 17.84
C PRO A 518 -24.34 -13.67 17.15
N HIS A 519 -23.16 -13.43 17.73
CA HIS A 519 -21.88 -13.84 17.15
C HIS A 519 -21.69 -15.35 17.30
N ILE A 520 -22.02 -15.92 18.46
CA ILE A 520 -21.98 -17.37 18.68
C ILE A 520 -22.82 -18.10 17.63
N MET A 521 -23.98 -17.57 17.29
CA MET A 521 -24.84 -18.15 16.26
C MET A 521 -24.29 -18.00 14.84
N ASP A 522 -23.50 -16.97 14.56
CA ASP A 522 -22.80 -16.81 13.28
C ASP A 522 -21.59 -17.74 13.19
N PHE A 523 -20.73 -17.77 14.22
CA PHE A 523 -19.68 -18.77 14.40
C PHE A 523 -20.20 -20.19 14.20
N TYR A 524 -21.36 -20.51 14.77
CA TYR A 524 -21.99 -21.82 14.62
C TYR A 524 -22.41 -22.13 13.20
N LYS A 525 -23.01 -21.18 12.48
CA LYS A 525 -23.42 -21.38 11.08
C LYS A 525 -22.21 -21.70 10.22
N ASP A 526 -21.12 -20.97 10.42
CA ASP A 526 -19.94 -21.09 9.59
C ASP A 526 -19.15 -22.36 9.92
N PHE A 527 -19.00 -22.67 11.21
CA PHE A 527 -18.43 -23.93 11.66
C PHE A 527 -19.20 -25.14 11.10
N MET A 528 -20.54 -25.11 11.11
CA MET A 528 -21.38 -26.18 10.54
C MET A 528 -21.34 -26.23 9.01
N LYS A 529 -20.99 -25.13 8.33
CA LYS A 529 -20.80 -25.10 6.87
C LYS A 529 -19.53 -25.83 6.47
N ILE A 530 -18.47 -25.69 7.28
CA ILE A 530 -17.18 -26.37 7.09
C ILE A 530 -17.24 -27.82 7.61
N ASN A 531 -17.94 -28.04 8.73
CA ASN A 531 -18.04 -29.33 9.43
C ASN A 531 -19.51 -29.78 9.57
N PRO A 532 -20.15 -30.30 8.50
CA PRO A 532 -21.59 -30.63 8.52
C PRO A 532 -22.01 -31.69 9.55
N ASP A 533 -21.08 -32.57 9.97
CA ASP A 533 -21.33 -33.56 11.03
C ASP A 533 -21.27 -32.96 12.45
N GLY A 534 -20.87 -31.68 12.56
CA GLY A 534 -20.75 -30.91 13.78
C GLY A 534 -19.40 -31.07 14.50
N ASN A 535 -18.40 -31.70 13.86
CA ASN A 535 -17.10 -31.94 14.46
C ASN A 535 -15.97 -31.69 13.47
N MET A 536 -14.92 -31.01 13.91
CA MET A 536 -13.71 -30.75 13.13
C MET A 536 -12.65 -31.81 13.47
N ASN A 537 -12.06 -32.43 12.45
CA ASN A 537 -10.97 -33.39 12.64
C ASN A 537 -9.59 -32.69 12.61
N LEU A 538 -8.53 -33.45 12.90
CA LEU A 538 -7.16 -32.90 12.98
C LEU A 538 -6.66 -32.30 11.65
N ASP A 539 -7.01 -32.90 10.51
CA ASP A 539 -6.59 -32.38 9.20
C ASP A 539 -7.33 -31.09 8.86
N ASP A 540 -8.64 -31.03 9.13
CA ASP A 540 -9.44 -29.80 8.97
C ASP A 540 -8.94 -28.68 9.90
N PHE A 541 -8.52 -29.04 11.12
CA PHE A 541 -7.95 -28.10 12.08
C PHE A 541 -6.54 -27.63 11.67
N LYS A 542 -5.72 -28.51 11.09
CA LYS A 542 -4.42 -28.14 10.50
C LYS A 542 -4.61 -27.13 9.36
N ASP A 543 -5.60 -27.34 8.49
CA ASP A 543 -5.92 -26.40 7.42
C ASP A 543 -6.42 -25.06 7.97
N PHE A 544 -7.24 -25.09 9.02
CA PHE A 544 -7.68 -23.91 9.76
C PHE A 544 -6.49 -23.12 10.35
N LEU A 545 -5.56 -23.80 11.05
CA LEU A 545 -4.37 -23.19 11.63
C LEU A 545 -3.38 -22.68 10.57
N TYR A 546 -3.23 -23.39 9.45
CA TYR A 546 -2.41 -22.93 8.33
C TYR A 546 -2.95 -21.60 7.76
N GLY A 547 -4.27 -21.44 7.69
CA GLY A 547 -4.91 -20.19 7.33
C GLY A 547 -4.61 -19.03 8.30
N PHE A 548 -4.39 -19.35 9.58
CA PHE A 548 -4.16 -18.37 10.66
C PHE A 548 -2.67 -18.00 10.81
N TYR A 549 -1.78 -19.00 10.88
CA TYR A 549 -0.36 -18.83 11.21
C TYR A 549 0.60 -18.97 10.02
N LYS A 550 0.11 -19.41 8.84
CA LYS A 550 0.93 -19.78 7.67
C LYS A 550 2.05 -20.78 7.95
N ASP A 551 1.96 -21.50 9.07
CA ASP A 551 2.91 -22.50 9.48
C ASP A 551 2.45 -23.90 9.01
N LYS A 552 3.37 -24.63 8.36
CA LYS A 552 3.16 -26.01 7.92
C LYS A 552 3.65 -27.03 8.94
N SER A 553 4.14 -26.60 10.11
CA SER A 553 4.62 -27.53 11.13
C SER A 553 3.48 -28.44 11.59
N THR A 554 3.53 -29.70 11.18
CA THR A 554 2.51 -30.70 11.49
C THR A 554 2.42 -30.95 12.99
N ASN A 555 3.52 -30.72 13.69
CA ASN A 555 3.69 -31.05 15.10
C ASN A 555 3.04 -29.98 16.01
N LEU A 556 3.08 -28.69 15.67
CA LEU A 556 2.46 -27.65 16.50
C LEU A 556 0.92 -27.71 16.44
N ALA A 557 0.37 -27.97 15.25
CA ALA A 557 -1.06 -28.11 15.05
C ALA A 557 -1.66 -29.30 15.83
N GLU A 558 -0.91 -30.39 16.00
CA GLU A 558 -1.31 -31.54 16.82
C GLU A 558 -1.41 -31.19 18.31
N HIS A 559 -0.55 -30.30 18.80
CA HIS A 559 -0.57 -29.85 20.19
C HIS A 559 -1.73 -28.89 20.46
N TYR A 560 -1.99 -27.94 19.54
CA TYR A 560 -3.18 -27.10 19.62
C TYR A 560 -4.48 -27.92 19.52
N PHE A 561 -4.52 -28.93 18.66
CA PHE A 561 -5.67 -29.80 18.54
C PHE A 561 -5.94 -30.57 19.83
N ARG A 562 -4.89 -31.13 20.44
CA ARG A 562 -4.96 -31.80 21.75
C ARG A 562 -5.45 -30.87 22.86
N ALA A 563 -4.92 -29.65 22.91
CA ALA A 563 -5.30 -28.66 23.92
C ALA A 563 -6.77 -28.19 23.77
N ALA A 564 -7.28 -28.15 22.53
CA ALA A 564 -8.65 -27.78 22.20
C ALA A 564 -9.66 -28.93 22.41
N ASP A 565 -9.30 -30.19 22.13
CA ASP A 565 -10.15 -31.39 22.34
C ASP A 565 -10.24 -31.78 23.83
N LYS A 566 -10.95 -30.96 24.62
CA LYS A 566 -11.07 -31.14 26.07
C LYS A 566 -11.72 -32.46 26.48
N ASN A 567 -12.65 -32.98 25.68
CA ASN A 567 -13.31 -34.25 25.98
C ASN A 567 -12.54 -35.50 25.47
N LYS A 568 -11.38 -35.31 24.82
CA LYS A 568 -10.53 -36.35 24.24
C LYS A 568 -11.29 -37.26 23.25
N SER A 569 -12.21 -36.70 22.48
CA SER A 569 -12.99 -37.46 21.50
C SER A 569 -12.24 -37.76 20.20
N GLY A 570 -11.07 -37.15 20.01
CA GLY A 570 -10.32 -37.13 18.77
C GLY A 570 -10.90 -36.17 17.74
N LYS A 571 -11.83 -35.31 18.14
CA LYS A 571 -12.50 -34.31 17.30
C LYS A 571 -12.81 -33.05 18.12
N ILE A 572 -12.79 -31.89 17.47
CA ILE A 572 -13.17 -30.61 18.08
C ILE A 572 -14.62 -30.31 17.72
N ASN A 573 -15.52 -30.32 18.70
CA ASN A 573 -16.89 -29.84 18.47
C ASN A 573 -16.96 -28.31 18.52
N PHE A 574 -18.11 -27.73 18.15
CA PHE A 574 -18.26 -26.27 18.09
C PHE A 574 -17.95 -25.55 19.42
N LYS A 575 -18.31 -26.16 20.55
CA LYS A 575 -18.08 -25.58 21.87
C LYS A 575 -16.58 -25.51 22.17
N GLU A 576 -15.84 -26.58 21.88
CA GLU A 576 -14.38 -26.64 22.01
C GLU A 576 -13.69 -25.68 21.05
N PHE A 577 -14.18 -25.58 19.81
CA PHE A 577 -13.66 -24.64 18.82
C PHE A 577 -13.80 -23.17 19.26
N LEU A 578 -14.97 -22.78 19.77
CA LEU A 578 -15.19 -21.40 20.19
C LEU A 578 -14.45 -21.05 21.47
N MET A 579 -14.26 -22.02 22.38
CA MET A 579 -13.39 -21.85 23.54
C MET A 579 -11.92 -21.67 23.12
N PHE A 580 -11.43 -22.48 22.18
CA PHE A 580 -10.10 -22.30 21.57
C PHE A 580 -9.93 -20.89 20.97
N LEU A 581 -10.89 -20.43 20.17
CA LEU A 581 -10.87 -19.07 19.61
C LEU A 581 -10.89 -17.97 20.67
N ASN A 582 -11.63 -18.17 21.76
CA ASN A 582 -11.68 -17.20 22.86
C ASN A 582 -10.30 -17.05 23.53
N HIS A 583 -9.55 -18.14 23.71
CA HIS A 583 -8.21 -18.08 24.28
C HIS A 583 -7.20 -17.31 23.41
N GLU A 584 -7.38 -17.32 22.09
CA GLU A 584 -6.57 -16.49 21.18
C GLU A 584 -6.97 -15.01 21.20
N CYS A 585 -8.20 -14.70 21.63
CA CYS A 585 -8.77 -13.35 21.60
C CYS A 585 -8.89 -12.68 22.98
N THR A 586 -8.70 -13.42 24.08
CA THR A 586 -8.91 -12.92 25.45
C THR A 586 -7.80 -11.94 25.85
N SER A 587 -8.20 -10.81 26.41
CA SER A 587 -7.28 -9.85 27.04
C SER A 587 -6.94 -10.20 28.48
N ASN A 588 -7.49 -11.30 29.04
CA ASN A 588 -7.23 -11.75 30.40
C ASN A 588 -5.93 -12.58 30.46
N PRO A 589 -4.85 -12.06 31.09
CA PRO A 589 -3.57 -12.76 31.14
C PRO A 589 -3.64 -14.11 31.86
N GLU A 590 -4.46 -14.22 32.90
CA GLU A 590 -4.56 -15.44 33.68
C GLU A 590 -5.23 -16.56 32.87
N GLU A 591 -6.31 -16.26 32.15
CA GLU A 591 -6.97 -17.21 31.25
C GLU A 591 -6.06 -17.68 30.11
N ARG A 592 -5.23 -16.77 29.60
CA ARG A 592 -4.26 -17.08 28.55
C ARG A 592 -3.14 -17.98 29.10
N LEU A 593 -2.64 -17.74 30.31
CA LEU A 593 -1.61 -18.60 30.94
C LEU A 593 -2.18 -19.96 31.29
N ASN A 594 -3.44 -20.00 31.73
CA ASN A 594 -4.17 -21.24 31.98
C ASN A 594 -4.24 -22.14 30.74
N TRP A 595 -4.45 -21.53 29.57
CA TRP A 595 -4.47 -22.27 28.31
C TRP A 595 -3.07 -22.67 27.84
N MET A 596 -2.07 -21.80 28.03
CA MET A 596 -0.68 -22.11 27.72
C MET A 596 -0.17 -23.30 28.55
N PHE A 597 -0.57 -23.39 29.82
CA PHE A 597 -0.28 -24.56 30.64
C PHE A 597 -0.83 -25.84 30.00
N ASP A 598 -2.09 -25.83 29.55
CA ASP A 598 -2.74 -26.98 28.92
C ASP A 598 -2.12 -27.35 27.56
N LEU A 599 -1.44 -26.42 26.88
CA LEU A 599 -0.68 -26.68 25.66
C LEU A 599 0.63 -27.43 25.96
N PHE A 600 1.28 -27.08 27.07
CA PHE A 600 2.56 -27.65 27.50
C PHE A 600 2.42 -28.97 28.25
N ASP A 601 1.30 -29.21 28.94
CA ASP A 601 0.95 -30.50 29.56
C ASP A 601 0.51 -31.49 28.46
N ILE A 602 1.47 -32.26 27.94
CA ILE A 602 1.25 -33.11 26.75
C ILE A 602 0.44 -34.35 27.12
N ASP A 603 0.73 -34.96 28.27
CA ASP A 603 0.04 -36.16 28.73
C ASP A 603 -1.28 -35.85 29.48
N GLY A 604 -1.49 -34.59 29.86
CA GLY A 604 -2.69 -34.09 30.54
C GLY A 604 -2.73 -34.53 32.00
N ASN A 605 -1.58 -34.75 32.63
CA ASN A 605 -1.48 -35.21 34.02
C ASN A 605 -1.63 -34.07 35.05
N GLY A 606 -1.71 -32.82 34.58
CA GLY A 606 -1.87 -31.62 35.41
C GLY A 606 -0.56 -31.01 35.91
N THR A 607 0.59 -31.51 35.42
CA THR A 607 1.93 -30.99 35.68
C THR A 607 2.74 -30.97 34.38
N ILE A 608 3.61 -29.97 34.18
CA ILE A 608 4.55 -29.97 33.05
C ILE A 608 5.86 -30.57 33.52
N GLU A 609 6.31 -31.65 32.90
CA GLU A 609 7.61 -32.26 33.14
C GLU A 609 8.67 -31.78 32.12
N ARG A 610 9.96 -31.89 32.48
CA ARG A 610 11.08 -31.43 31.63
C ARG A 610 10.99 -31.91 30.18
N PRO A 611 10.67 -33.20 29.89
CA PRO A 611 10.55 -33.67 28.52
C PRO A 611 9.45 -32.94 27.73
N GLU A 612 8.34 -32.58 28.39
CA GLU A 612 7.20 -31.92 27.74
C GLU A 612 7.52 -30.46 27.40
N MET A 613 8.20 -29.76 28.30
CA MET A 613 8.69 -28.41 28.05
C MET A 613 9.72 -28.36 26.91
N ILE A 614 10.62 -29.34 26.86
CA ILE A 614 11.61 -29.47 25.78
C ILE A 614 10.94 -29.74 24.43
N ASP A 615 9.91 -30.59 24.40
CA ASP A 615 9.23 -30.99 23.16
C ASP A 615 8.50 -29.81 22.50
N ILE A 616 7.72 -29.04 23.28
CA ILE A 616 7.08 -27.81 22.81
C ILE A 616 8.13 -26.81 22.29
N TYR A 617 9.25 -26.66 23.00
CA TYR A 617 10.29 -25.71 22.63
C TYR A 617 11.02 -26.13 21.34
N LYS A 618 11.26 -27.43 21.13
CA LYS A 618 11.83 -27.96 19.89
C LYS A 618 10.88 -27.79 18.70
N ILE A 619 9.58 -27.97 18.91
CA ILE A 619 8.55 -27.80 17.88
C ILE A 619 8.45 -26.32 17.46
N ALA A 620 8.50 -25.38 18.41
CA ALA A 620 8.52 -23.93 18.12
C ALA A 620 9.74 -23.47 17.29
N LEU A 621 10.82 -24.25 17.30
CA LEU A 621 12.11 -23.93 16.68
C LEU A 621 12.30 -24.49 15.25
N ASP A 622 11.36 -25.27 14.72
CA ASP A 622 11.47 -25.91 13.39
C ASP A 622 11.22 -24.93 12.21
N VAL A 623 11.33 -23.62 12.46
CA VAL A 623 11.37 -22.57 11.44
C VAL A 623 12.83 -22.18 11.18
N ASN A 624 13.32 -22.57 10.00
CA ASN A 624 14.68 -22.36 9.47
C ASN A 624 15.42 -21.09 9.96
N GLU A 625 16.29 -21.23 10.96
CA GLU A 625 17.43 -20.33 11.16
C GLU A 625 18.75 -21.10 11.17
N LYS A 626 19.72 -20.60 10.38
CA LYS A 626 21.09 -21.09 10.36
C LYS A 626 21.78 -20.72 11.68
N LYS A 627 22.02 -21.72 12.53
CA LYS A 627 22.73 -21.58 13.80
C LYS A 627 24.19 -21.11 13.61
N SER A 628 24.64 -20.19 14.47
CA SER A 628 26.06 -19.87 14.62
C SER A 628 26.69 -20.78 15.69
N PRO A 629 28.00 -21.08 15.63
CA PRO A 629 28.66 -21.87 16.67
C PRO A 629 28.69 -21.08 18.00
N GLY A 630 27.97 -21.55 19.01
CA GLY A 630 27.95 -20.96 20.37
C GLY A 630 26.56 -20.65 20.92
N ASP A 631 25.50 -20.75 20.12
CA ASP A 631 24.13 -20.50 20.57
C ASP A 631 23.62 -21.61 21.52
N PRO A 632 22.89 -21.28 22.60
CA PRO A 632 22.31 -22.26 23.52
C PRO A 632 21.40 -23.23 22.76
N THR A 633 21.48 -24.52 23.09
CA THR A 633 20.59 -25.52 22.49
C THR A 633 19.15 -25.34 22.97
N PRO A 634 18.15 -25.85 22.22
CA PRO A 634 16.76 -25.90 22.69
C PRO A 634 16.64 -26.54 24.08
N ASP A 635 17.44 -27.57 24.33
CA ASP A 635 17.52 -28.26 25.62
C ASP A 635 18.07 -27.34 26.72
N ASP A 636 19.13 -26.56 26.45
CA ASP A 636 19.70 -25.61 27.43
C ASP A 636 18.74 -24.49 27.83
N ILE A 637 17.82 -24.11 26.93
CA ILE A 637 16.86 -23.03 27.17
C ILE A 637 15.63 -23.55 27.92
N ALA A 638 15.09 -24.70 27.50
CA ALA A 638 14.00 -25.36 28.19
C ALA A 638 14.40 -25.72 29.63
N GLU A 639 15.64 -26.17 29.86
CA GLU A 639 16.14 -26.51 31.20
C GLU A 639 16.18 -25.29 32.13
N LYS A 640 16.68 -24.14 31.64
CA LYS A 640 16.71 -22.90 32.42
C LYS A 640 15.31 -22.36 32.73
N MET A 641 14.38 -22.54 31.80
CA MET A 641 12.98 -22.14 31.98
C MET A 641 12.30 -23.02 33.04
N PHE A 642 12.54 -24.32 32.96
CA PHE A 642 12.02 -25.28 33.93
C PHE A 642 12.54 -24.96 35.34
N GLU A 643 13.85 -24.75 35.50
CA GLU A 643 14.47 -24.35 36.78
C GLU A 643 13.95 -23.00 37.31
N CYS A 644 13.53 -22.09 36.42
CA CYS A 644 12.97 -20.80 36.82
C CYS A 644 11.55 -20.94 37.38
N CYS A 645 10.74 -21.81 36.77
CA CYS A 645 9.35 -22.04 37.14
C CYS A 645 9.20 -23.00 38.33
N ASP A 646 10.11 -23.97 38.48
CA ASP A 646 10.10 -24.98 39.54
C ASP A 646 10.61 -24.39 40.87
N LYS A 647 9.72 -23.68 41.57
CA LYS A 647 10.08 -22.99 42.82
C LYS A 647 10.35 -23.97 43.96
N ASN A 648 9.63 -25.08 44.00
CA ASN A 648 9.70 -26.05 45.09
C ASN A 648 10.80 -27.12 44.86
N LYS A 649 11.34 -27.21 43.64
CA LYS A 649 12.38 -28.13 43.18
C LYS A 649 11.97 -29.61 43.24
N ASP A 650 10.72 -29.90 42.91
CA ASP A 650 10.17 -31.26 42.86
C ASP A 650 10.23 -31.89 41.46
N ASP A 651 10.87 -31.21 40.51
CA ASP A 651 11.01 -31.60 39.11
C ASP A 651 9.67 -31.69 38.36
N LYS A 652 8.62 -31.01 38.84
CA LYS A 652 7.30 -30.89 38.20
C LYS A 652 6.80 -29.45 38.28
N LEU A 653 6.24 -28.93 37.20
CA LEU A 653 5.61 -27.61 37.23
C LEU A 653 4.12 -27.75 37.41
N THR A 654 3.62 -27.34 38.57
CA THR A 654 2.17 -27.19 38.75
C THR A 654 1.65 -25.96 37.99
N LYS A 655 0.34 -25.96 37.70
CA LYS A 655 -0.34 -24.83 37.07
C LYS A 655 -0.16 -23.53 37.85
N GLU A 656 -0.16 -23.60 39.17
CA GLU A 656 0.07 -22.47 40.07
C GLU A 656 1.51 -21.94 39.96
N GLU A 657 2.52 -22.81 39.96
CA GLU A 657 3.93 -22.41 39.81
C GLU A 657 4.21 -21.79 38.43
N PHE A 658 3.61 -22.34 37.38
CA PHE A 658 3.69 -21.82 36.03
C PHE A 658 3.05 -20.44 35.93
N ILE A 659 1.79 -20.28 36.33
CA ILE A 659 1.08 -18.99 36.24
C ILE A 659 1.75 -17.95 37.14
N THR A 660 2.09 -18.29 38.38
CA THR A 660 2.71 -17.37 39.33
C THR A 660 4.05 -16.87 38.81
N THR A 661 4.89 -17.76 38.27
CA THR A 661 6.20 -17.36 37.71
C THR A 661 6.04 -16.40 36.53
N PHE A 662 5.06 -16.64 35.66
CA PHE A 662 4.80 -15.77 34.50
C PHE A 662 4.11 -14.45 34.87
N MET A 663 3.36 -14.41 35.97
CA MET A 663 2.69 -13.20 36.46
C MET A 663 3.63 -12.33 37.32
N GLU A 664 4.58 -12.93 38.05
CA GLU A 664 5.48 -12.22 38.96
C GLU A 664 6.80 -11.78 38.31
N ASP A 665 7.26 -12.45 37.25
CA ASP A 665 8.43 -12.03 36.48
C ASP A 665 8.03 -10.89 35.52
N PRO A 666 8.51 -9.65 35.71
CA PRO A 666 8.08 -8.50 34.93
C PRO A 666 8.43 -8.61 33.44
N VAL A 667 9.46 -9.39 33.09
CA VAL A 667 9.89 -9.59 31.70
C VAL A 667 8.99 -10.63 31.03
N LEU A 668 8.70 -11.75 31.71
CA LEU A 668 7.76 -12.76 31.21
C LEU A 668 6.35 -12.19 31.09
N PHE A 669 5.90 -11.46 32.11
CA PHE A 669 4.59 -10.81 32.15
C PHE A 669 4.42 -9.78 31.03
N ALA A 670 5.44 -8.94 30.79
CA ALA A 670 5.41 -7.93 29.73
C ALA A 670 5.40 -8.53 28.32
N ILE A 671 6.07 -9.66 28.08
CA ILE A 671 6.01 -10.36 26.79
C ILE A 671 4.63 -10.99 26.58
N PHE A 672 4.04 -11.48 27.67
CA PHE A 672 2.79 -12.22 27.67
C PHE A 672 1.54 -11.32 27.55
N CYS A 673 1.59 -10.12 28.13
CA CYS A 673 0.48 -9.17 28.18
C CYS A 673 0.50 -8.08 27.10
N ARG A 674 1.53 -7.96 26.26
CA ARG A 674 1.65 -6.87 25.28
C ARG A 674 0.67 -7.03 24.10
N ASN A 675 -0.53 -6.47 24.27
CA ASN A 675 -1.08 -5.44 23.39
C ASN A 675 -0.88 -4.08 24.09
N THR A 676 -0.03 -3.24 23.49
CA THR A 676 0.15 -1.77 23.69
C THR A 676 0.54 -1.19 25.07
N ASP A 677 1.49 -0.24 24.97
CA ASP A 677 1.76 0.92 25.82
C ASP A 677 2.41 0.72 27.21
N GLU A 678 3.52 1.44 27.43
CA GLU A 678 4.28 1.60 28.68
C GLU A 678 5.30 0.50 29.05
N ALA A 679 6.52 0.63 28.50
CA ALA A 679 7.76 0.43 29.26
C ALA A 679 8.96 0.99 28.46
N GLU A 680 9.02 2.31 28.33
CA GLU A 680 10.30 3.00 28.34
C GLU A 680 10.54 3.51 29.77
N ASP A 681 11.77 3.33 30.25
CA ASP A 681 12.29 3.57 31.60
C ASP A 681 12.08 2.47 32.67
N LYS A 682 12.85 1.37 32.51
CA LYS A 682 13.75 0.86 33.57
C LYS A 682 14.73 -0.19 33.09
#